data_AF-A0A814CAI3-F1
#
_entry.id   AF-A0A814CAI3-F1
#
_cell.length_a   1.000
_cell.length_b   1.000
_cell.length_c   1.000
_cell.angle_alpha   90.00
_cell.angle_beta   90.00
_cell.angle_gamma   90.00
#
_symmetry.space_group_name_H-M   'P 1'
#
loop_
_entity.id
_entity.type
_entity.pdbx_description
1 polymer ?
#
loop_
_entity_poly.entity_id
_entity_poly.type
_entity_poly.pdbx_seq_one_letter_code
_entity_poly.pdbx_strand_id
1 'polypeptide(L)'
;MVLRCDLCRIEVPDEHVLADHTKGKRHQALLNARGRFEISQNSSIYVSRIKPEHDENILKDYFSHFGQIKNCFIDKEKHIYAIIEYEDINSVNKCLEYPDEHKLNDGSHLKVKQRNHHDFKSKRMLISEQEFLNINKEKEIEQHAIMIQNLNNKLTIDEQAEIIIEQEKITNEIFQMRKEFFQELEIMFVKYFPEAKLYLTGSMANNLATNLSDMDLVLVLNDTYIEPQHLSSSNNSGESMNIDENSCSNDIDMNQNKFKRNTSDESSNRSLSPPFQLSSYSTDDFLQMSVTDRLNYIGRLLRSYAPYVCHVQRIAQARCPVVRFCHKQQKFFCELSINNHLAVANTDLIRYFLVFEPKLRSLLYTIRLWLKQKDLLGKGHRFNTYTLFWMIVCTLQLDNKQLPNVQTLTERAIHKRQYGPWNCSVPDINQIEKNISNVSIEHMLHNFFLFYSTFNANQYELSPWLGKLECKTSNIILFSIFDPFEHDHNLTSNISQTNWLKFQEECLLAKQILDECSKKRQHKSWGLSLILTRKSLPKENFTHEQQQQYHHTQSAHTIELILSKQINKEQFEKNVEFILKDILLFEQINYEMIRKKRPASPLIIDNSNVSPNSLAEQLDETLSSKRRRIDDDQYTLTPIKDISYSKEKIYFQVIYRTWQDRRKLKRHIDNENKNISIFDRETLISSKLKEDNNHRLEIPIYLSMEIKFVPTTNDNNKAHIRLELQTNEHHQLFVDLSHFLNLYLPKMLETQSTT
;
A
#
# COMPACT_ATOMS: atom_id res chain seq x y z
N MET A 1 -17.33 -41.39 -14.32
CA MET A 1 -17.49 -41.16 -12.87
C MET A 1 -16.09 -40.95 -12.34
N VAL A 2 -15.75 -39.75 -11.88
CA VAL A 2 -14.38 -39.44 -11.43
C VAL A 2 -14.22 -39.97 -10.02
N LEU A 3 -13.25 -40.85 -9.81
CA LEU A 3 -12.97 -41.39 -8.49
C LEU A 3 -11.99 -40.47 -7.77
N ARG A 4 -12.19 -40.30 -6.46
CA ARG A 4 -11.35 -39.43 -5.65
C ARG A 4 -10.55 -40.27 -4.66
N CYS A 5 -9.25 -40.06 -4.62
CA CYS A 5 -8.42 -40.59 -3.55
C CYS A 5 -8.56 -39.70 -2.31
N ASP A 6 -9.08 -40.21 -1.20
CA ASP A 6 -9.31 -39.42 0.02
C ASP A 6 -8.02 -38.92 0.68
N LEU A 7 -6.92 -39.67 0.52
CA LEU A 7 -5.63 -39.33 1.11
C LEU A 7 -4.85 -38.29 0.29
N CYS A 8 -4.90 -38.39 -1.04
CA CYS A 8 -4.20 -37.46 -1.95
C CYS A 8 -5.08 -36.32 -2.44
N ARG A 9 -6.41 -36.43 -2.27
CA ARG A 9 -7.45 -35.56 -2.82
C ARG A 9 -7.33 -35.32 -4.32
N ILE A 10 -6.78 -36.30 -5.04
CA ILE A 10 -6.66 -36.31 -6.49
C ILE A 10 -7.87 -37.02 -7.07
N GLU A 11 -8.44 -36.39 -8.08
CA GLU A 11 -9.48 -36.93 -8.92
C GLU A 11 -8.84 -37.70 -10.09
N VAL A 12 -9.23 -38.96 -10.24
CA VAL A 12 -8.74 -39.87 -11.28
C VAL A 12 -9.91 -40.37 -12.12
N PRO A 13 -9.70 -40.62 -13.43
CA PRO A 13 -10.78 -40.87 -14.37
C PRO A 13 -11.50 -42.21 -14.16
N ASP A 14 -10.82 -43.23 -13.64
CA ASP A 14 -11.36 -44.57 -13.43
C ASP A 14 -10.63 -45.35 -12.31
N GLU A 15 -11.13 -46.55 -12.02
CA GLU A 15 -10.68 -47.41 -10.91
C GLU A 15 -9.30 -48.05 -11.15
N HIS A 16 -8.92 -48.26 -12.41
CA HIS A 16 -7.59 -48.77 -12.75
C HIS A 16 -6.53 -47.70 -12.47
N VAL A 17 -6.79 -46.44 -12.87
CA VAL A 17 -5.90 -45.31 -12.58
C VAL A 17 -5.87 -45.01 -11.08
N LEU A 18 -6.97 -45.23 -10.35
CA LEU A 18 -6.96 -45.15 -8.89
C LEU A 18 -6.06 -46.22 -8.28
N ALA A 19 -6.14 -47.47 -8.75
CA ALA A 19 -5.31 -48.56 -8.28
C ALA A 19 -3.81 -48.29 -8.52
N ASP A 20 -3.45 -47.80 -9.71
CA ASP A 20 -2.07 -47.40 -10.02
C ASP A 20 -1.62 -46.18 -9.21
N HIS A 21 -2.51 -45.19 -9.01
CA HIS A 21 -2.26 -44.04 -8.15
C HIS A 21 -1.94 -44.47 -6.70
N THR A 22 -2.70 -45.42 -6.14
CA THR A 22 -2.47 -45.90 -4.77
C THR A 22 -1.15 -46.65 -4.61
N LYS A 23 -0.66 -47.33 -5.65
CA LYS A 23 0.67 -47.97 -5.68
C LYS A 23 1.81 -46.97 -5.91
N GLY A 24 1.51 -45.75 -6.34
CA GLY A 24 2.51 -44.72 -6.63
C GLY A 24 3.32 -44.29 -5.39
N LYS A 25 4.62 -44.06 -5.59
CA LYS A 25 5.58 -43.64 -4.53
C LYS A 25 5.07 -42.49 -3.66
N ARG A 26 4.33 -41.55 -4.25
CA ARG A 26 3.76 -40.38 -3.55
C ARG A 26 2.58 -40.73 -2.65
N HIS A 27 1.67 -41.61 -3.10
CA HIS A 27 0.55 -42.08 -2.28
C HIS A 27 1.08 -42.89 -1.10
N GLN A 28 2.00 -43.81 -1.37
CA GLN A 28 2.67 -44.63 -0.35
C GLN A 28 3.40 -43.76 0.69
N ALA A 29 4.08 -42.69 0.27
CA ALA A 29 4.72 -41.76 1.20
C ALA A 29 3.71 -41.03 2.12
N LEU A 30 2.54 -40.64 1.60
CA LEU A 30 1.46 -40.03 2.39
C LEU A 30 0.79 -41.04 3.32
N LEU A 31 0.62 -42.28 2.86
CA LEU A 31 0.06 -43.37 3.66
C LEU A 31 0.98 -43.71 4.84
N ASN A 32 2.28 -43.82 4.59
CA ASN A 32 3.29 -44.00 5.63
C ASN A 32 3.36 -42.80 6.58
N ALA A 33 3.18 -41.57 6.08
CA ALA A 33 3.13 -40.39 6.92
C ALA A 33 1.88 -40.35 7.81
N ARG A 34 0.72 -40.77 7.29
CA ARG A 34 -0.52 -40.93 8.07
C ARG A 34 -0.35 -41.97 9.16
N GLY A 35 0.19 -43.14 8.83
CA GLY A 35 0.47 -44.20 9.80
C GLY A 35 1.42 -43.74 10.90
N ARG A 36 2.52 -43.05 10.55
CA ARG A 36 3.46 -42.48 11.54
C ARG A 36 2.79 -41.43 12.44
N PHE A 37 1.88 -40.64 11.90
CA PHE A 37 1.15 -39.63 12.66
C PHE A 37 0.13 -40.25 13.63
N GLU A 38 -0.60 -41.28 13.20
CA GLU A 38 -1.50 -42.05 14.06
C GLU A 38 -0.73 -42.76 15.18
N ILE A 39 0.40 -43.40 14.86
CA ILE A 39 1.29 -44.01 15.86
C ILE A 39 1.79 -42.97 16.86
N SER A 40 2.28 -41.81 16.38
CA SER A 40 2.78 -40.74 17.25
C SER A 40 1.69 -40.18 18.17
N GLN A 41 0.45 -40.03 17.70
CA GLN A 41 -0.66 -39.60 18.55
C GLN A 41 -1.00 -40.63 19.62
N ASN A 42 -0.99 -41.92 19.27
CA ASN A 42 -1.25 -43.01 20.19
C ASN A 42 -0.14 -43.19 21.24
N SER A 43 1.11 -42.94 20.86
CA SER A 43 2.28 -43.06 21.74
C SER A 43 2.65 -41.75 22.45
N SER A 44 1.78 -40.74 22.45
CA SER A 44 2.04 -39.45 23.10
C SER A 44 1.07 -39.12 24.23
N ILE A 45 1.57 -38.43 25.26
CA ILE A 45 0.80 -37.81 26.34
C ILE A 45 0.84 -36.28 26.26
N TYR A 46 -0.19 -35.64 26.82
CA TYR A 46 -0.26 -34.20 27.02
C TYR A 46 0.01 -33.87 28.49
N VAL A 47 0.99 -33.02 28.74
CA VAL A 47 1.43 -32.60 30.09
C VAL A 47 1.14 -31.12 30.26
N SER A 48 0.44 -30.75 31.32
CA SER A 48 0.08 -29.36 31.64
C SER A 48 0.51 -28.99 33.05
N ARG A 49 0.44 -27.70 33.38
CA ARG A 49 0.98 -27.10 34.63
C ARG A 49 2.51 -27.14 34.70
N ILE A 50 3.16 -27.14 33.54
CA ILE A 50 4.60 -26.87 33.46
C ILE A 50 4.85 -25.37 33.73
N LYS A 51 6.04 -25.06 34.24
CA LYS A 51 6.54 -23.70 34.48
C LYS A 51 7.63 -23.38 33.46
N PRO A 52 7.97 -22.09 33.25
CA PRO A 52 9.06 -21.69 32.36
C PRO A 52 10.43 -22.30 32.71
N GLU A 53 10.62 -22.70 33.97
CA GLU A 53 11.84 -23.36 34.47
C GLU A 53 11.92 -24.86 34.10
N HIS A 54 10.82 -25.48 33.66
CA HIS A 54 10.77 -26.88 33.25
C HIS A 54 11.20 -27.02 31.79
N ASP A 55 12.50 -27.23 31.58
CA ASP A 55 13.05 -27.46 30.25
C ASP A 55 12.84 -28.89 29.75
N GLU A 56 13.25 -29.15 28.51
CA GLU A 56 13.07 -30.45 27.86
C GLU A 56 13.82 -31.57 28.58
N ASN A 57 14.95 -31.27 29.22
CA ASN A 57 15.77 -32.25 29.91
C ASN A 57 15.09 -32.69 31.21
N ILE A 58 14.60 -31.74 32.01
CA ILE A 58 13.87 -32.02 33.26
C ILE A 58 12.64 -32.91 32.99
N LEU A 59 11.87 -32.58 31.94
CA LEU A 59 10.70 -33.37 31.58
C LEU A 59 11.09 -34.75 31.05
N LYS A 60 12.14 -34.85 30.22
CA LYS A 60 12.62 -36.15 29.73
C LYS A 60 13.10 -37.05 30.86
N ASP A 61 13.90 -36.51 31.78
CA ASP A 61 14.43 -37.25 32.92
C ASP A 61 13.29 -37.82 33.76
N TYR A 62 12.29 -37.00 34.08
CA TYR A 62 11.12 -37.45 34.83
C TYR A 62 10.31 -38.52 34.08
N PHE A 63 9.91 -38.25 32.84
CA PHE A 63 9.01 -39.13 32.10
C PHE A 63 9.68 -40.42 31.59
N SER A 64 11.02 -40.49 31.59
CA SER A 64 11.77 -41.68 31.21
C SER A 64 11.51 -42.89 32.11
N HIS A 65 11.07 -42.66 33.36
CA HIS A 65 10.71 -43.71 34.32
C HIS A 65 9.54 -44.59 33.84
N PHE A 66 8.68 -44.07 32.96
CA PHE A 66 7.52 -44.81 32.43
C PHE A 66 7.84 -45.54 31.12
N GLY A 67 8.92 -45.15 30.43
CA GLY A 67 9.38 -45.76 29.19
C GLY A 67 10.34 -44.87 28.41
N GLN A 68 10.91 -45.41 27.34
CA GLN A 68 11.86 -44.69 26.48
C GLN A 68 11.15 -43.56 25.72
N ILE A 69 11.66 -42.33 25.89
CA ILE A 69 11.11 -41.14 25.25
C ILE A 69 11.75 -40.97 23.87
N LYS A 70 10.89 -40.86 22.87
CA LYS A 70 11.26 -40.57 21.49
C LYS A 70 11.39 -39.07 21.24
N ASN A 71 10.41 -38.27 21.66
CA ASN A 71 10.41 -36.81 21.50
C ASN A 71 9.75 -36.12 22.71
N CYS A 72 10.18 -34.89 23.00
CA CYS A 72 9.53 -34.00 23.96
C CYS A 72 9.35 -32.63 23.31
N PHE A 73 8.13 -32.09 23.33
CA PHE A 73 7.81 -30.79 22.73
C PHE A 73 7.20 -29.88 23.79
N ILE A 74 7.78 -28.70 24.00
CA ILE A 74 7.26 -27.67 24.91
C ILE A 74 6.61 -26.55 24.09
N ASP A 75 5.49 -26.03 24.57
CA ASP A 75 4.80 -24.88 23.99
C ASP A 75 5.71 -23.62 24.00
N LYS A 76 6.10 -23.15 22.82
CA LYS A 76 7.05 -22.05 22.65
C LYS A 76 6.45 -20.66 22.89
N GLU A 77 5.14 -20.52 22.79
CA GLU A 77 4.49 -19.20 22.92
C GLU A 77 4.18 -18.86 24.37
N LYS A 78 3.61 -19.80 25.13
CA LYS A 78 3.09 -19.53 26.48
C LYS A 78 3.71 -20.41 27.56
N HIS A 79 4.50 -21.43 27.20
CA HIS A 79 5.12 -22.36 28.15
C HIS A 79 4.11 -23.00 29.13
N ILE A 80 2.90 -23.30 28.67
CA ILE A 80 1.81 -23.81 29.53
C ILE A 80 1.60 -25.33 29.42
N TYR A 81 2.15 -25.98 28.39
CA TYR A 81 2.05 -27.44 28.19
C TYR A 81 3.26 -28.04 27.47
N ALA A 82 3.41 -29.35 27.61
CA ALA A 82 4.34 -30.18 26.86
C ALA A 82 3.65 -31.42 26.28
N ILE A 83 4.24 -32.01 25.24
CA ILE A 83 3.84 -33.28 24.64
C ILE A 83 5.03 -34.23 24.73
N ILE A 84 4.84 -35.38 25.37
CA ILE A 84 5.86 -36.41 25.49
C ILE A 84 5.46 -37.58 24.61
N GLU A 85 6.28 -37.92 23.62
CA GLU A 85 6.11 -39.07 22.74
C GLU A 85 7.04 -40.20 23.19
N TYR A 86 6.47 -41.35 23.53
CA TYR A 86 7.18 -42.58 23.85
C TYR A 86 7.46 -43.40 22.59
N GLU A 87 8.47 -44.27 22.66
CA GLU A 87 8.72 -45.27 21.62
C GLU A 87 7.65 -46.37 21.56
N ASP A 88 6.97 -46.62 22.68
CA ASP A 88 5.92 -47.65 22.81
C ASP A 88 4.66 -47.13 23.52
N ILE A 89 3.50 -47.64 23.09
CA ILE A 89 2.18 -47.26 23.61
C ILE A 89 1.95 -47.74 25.05
N ASN A 90 2.59 -48.82 25.51
CA ASN A 90 2.41 -49.26 26.89
C ASN A 90 2.97 -48.25 27.90
N SER A 91 3.97 -47.45 27.49
CA SER A 91 4.54 -46.38 28.31
C SER A 91 3.53 -45.25 28.56
N VAL A 92 2.67 -44.97 27.57
CA VAL A 92 1.54 -44.02 27.71
C VAL A 92 0.55 -44.53 28.75
N ASN A 93 0.17 -45.81 28.68
CA ASN A 93 -0.78 -46.41 29.64
C ASN A 93 -0.23 -46.38 31.07
N LYS A 94 1.05 -46.74 31.26
CA LYS A 94 1.73 -46.65 32.58
C LYS A 94 1.74 -45.23 33.12
N CYS A 95 2.01 -44.24 32.25
CA CYS A 95 2.01 -42.85 32.67
C CYS A 95 0.60 -42.35 33.02
N LEU A 96 -0.44 -42.84 32.35
CA LEU A 96 -1.82 -42.41 32.57
C LEU A 96 -2.54 -43.13 33.70
N GLU A 97 -1.91 -44.13 34.32
CA GLU A 97 -2.44 -44.84 35.48
C GLU A 97 -2.53 -43.93 36.72
N TYR A 98 -1.70 -42.88 36.79
CA TYR A 98 -1.60 -41.94 37.92
C TYR A 98 -1.65 -40.44 37.50
N PRO A 99 -2.69 -39.99 36.77
CA PRO A 99 -2.67 -38.75 35.99
C PRO A 99 -2.58 -37.45 36.82
N ASP A 100 -2.90 -37.50 38.12
CA ASP A 100 -2.87 -36.37 39.06
C ASP A 100 -1.78 -36.51 40.15
N GLU A 101 -0.94 -37.55 40.10
CA GLU A 101 0.13 -37.81 41.10
C GLU A 101 1.54 -37.44 40.60
N HIS A 102 1.65 -36.90 39.39
CA HIS A 102 2.94 -36.56 38.81
C HIS A 102 3.57 -35.34 39.49
N LYS A 103 4.71 -35.54 40.14
CA LYS A 103 5.42 -34.48 40.88
C LYS A 103 6.90 -34.46 40.50
N LEU A 104 7.38 -33.29 40.10
CA LEU A 104 8.80 -33.05 39.82
C LEU A 104 9.59 -32.82 41.12
N ASN A 105 10.92 -32.94 41.02
CA ASN A 105 11.84 -32.80 42.16
C ASN A 105 11.80 -31.42 42.83
N ASP A 106 11.37 -30.39 42.10
CA ASP A 106 11.15 -29.02 42.60
C ASP A 106 9.82 -28.86 43.38
N GLY A 107 9.05 -29.95 43.52
CA GLY A 107 7.75 -29.98 44.17
C GLY A 107 6.56 -29.61 43.27
N SER A 108 6.78 -29.29 42.00
CA SER A 108 5.73 -28.91 41.06
C SER A 108 4.86 -30.11 40.67
N HIS A 109 3.53 -29.94 40.74
CA HIS A 109 2.57 -30.95 40.32
C HIS A 109 2.21 -30.79 38.84
N LEU A 110 2.51 -31.82 38.06
CA LEU A 110 2.15 -31.93 36.65
C LEU A 110 0.78 -32.56 36.51
N LYS A 111 0.04 -32.16 35.47
CA LYS A 111 -1.21 -32.83 35.08
C LYS A 111 -1.06 -33.50 33.74
N VAL A 112 -1.18 -34.82 33.72
CA VAL A 112 -0.99 -35.65 32.53
C VAL A 112 -2.33 -36.14 32.00
N LYS A 113 -2.50 -36.11 30.68
CA LYS A 113 -3.71 -36.55 29.99
C LYS A 113 -3.35 -37.28 28.69
N GLN A 114 -4.26 -38.14 28.23
CA GLN A 114 -4.21 -38.68 26.88
C GLN A 114 -4.20 -37.51 25.87
N ARG A 115 -3.35 -37.61 24.86
CA ARG A 115 -3.32 -36.63 23.77
C ARG A 115 -4.61 -36.74 22.94
N ASN A 116 -5.26 -35.60 22.68
CA ASN A 116 -6.42 -35.56 21.80
C ASN A 116 -6.02 -35.97 20.36
N HIS A 117 -6.83 -36.83 19.75
CA HIS A 117 -6.68 -37.18 18.34
C HIS A 117 -7.08 -36.01 17.45
N HIS A 118 -6.20 -35.70 16.50
CA HIS A 118 -6.47 -34.77 15.42
C HIS A 118 -6.45 -35.52 14.09
N ASP A 119 -7.32 -35.17 13.16
CA ASP A 119 -7.30 -35.74 11.81
C ASP A 119 -5.95 -35.48 11.12
N PHE A 120 -5.41 -36.48 10.42
CA PHE A 120 -4.20 -36.33 9.62
C PHE A 120 -4.43 -35.30 8.50
N LYS A 121 -3.84 -34.11 8.65
CA LYS A 121 -3.76 -33.08 7.62
C LYS A 121 -2.33 -33.06 7.07
N SER A 122 -2.19 -33.35 5.76
CA SER A 122 -0.89 -33.29 5.08
C SER A 122 -0.20 -31.94 5.32
N LYS A 123 1.07 -31.93 5.75
CA LYS A 123 1.88 -30.72 5.99
C LYS A 123 1.99 -29.75 4.81
N ARG A 124 1.59 -30.15 3.59
CA ARG A 124 1.41 -29.21 2.45
C ARG A 124 0.16 -28.33 2.55
N MET A 125 -0.67 -28.52 3.58
CA MET A 125 -1.91 -27.78 3.83
C MET A 125 -1.81 -26.85 5.06
N LEU A 126 -0.66 -26.83 5.75
CA LEU A 126 -0.42 -26.05 6.98
C LEU A 126 1.05 -25.58 7.07
N ILE A 127 1.56 -24.94 6.03
CA ILE A 127 2.34 -23.72 6.30
C ILE A 127 1.31 -22.65 6.05
N SER A 128 0.86 -21.96 7.09
CA SER A 128 -0.03 -20.83 6.85
C SER A 128 0.69 -19.85 5.92
N GLU A 129 -0.03 -19.20 5.00
CA GLU A 129 0.55 -18.11 4.19
C GLU A 129 1.29 -17.10 5.09
N GLN A 130 0.80 -16.94 6.32
CA GLN A 130 1.41 -16.19 7.42
C GLN A 130 2.77 -16.74 7.92
N GLU A 131 2.97 -18.05 8.08
CA GLU A 131 4.27 -18.61 8.47
C GLU A 131 5.33 -18.48 7.36
N PHE A 132 4.93 -18.68 6.09
CA PHE A 132 5.82 -18.40 4.95
C PHE A 132 6.17 -16.91 4.87
N LEU A 133 5.18 -16.03 5.09
CA LEU A 133 5.39 -14.58 5.16
C LEU A 133 6.27 -14.17 6.34
N ASN A 134 6.17 -14.83 7.50
CA ASN A 134 6.95 -14.47 8.68
C ASN A 134 8.43 -14.87 8.56
N ILE A 135 8.74 -16.07 8.06
CA ILE A 135 10.12 -16.51 7.79
C ILE A 135 10.78 -15.60 6.72
N ASN A 136 10.01 -15.20 5.70
CA ASN A 136 10.52 -14.28 4.69
C ASN A 136 10.71 -12.86 5.24
N LYS A 137 9.84 -12.38 6.16
CA LYS A 137 10.01 -11.07 6.80
C LYS A 137 11.27 -10.96 7.64
N GLU A 138 11.63 -11.99 8.41
CA GLU A 138 12.85 -11.99 9.22
C GLU A 138 14.10 -11.93 8.33
N LYS A 139 14.14 -12.75 7.26
CA LYS A 139 15.21 -12.71 6.26
C LYS A 139 15.29 -11.37 5.53
N GLU A 140 14.15 -10.76 5.18
CA GLU A 140 14.10 -9.44 4.56
C GLU A 140 14.64 -8.34 5.49
N ILE A 141 14.36 -8.41 6.79
CA ILE A 141 14.89 -7.46 7.78
C ILE A 141 16.41 -7.59 7.88
N GLU A 142 16.92 -8.81 7.97
CA GLU A 142 18.36 -9.08 8.04
C GLU A 142 19.08 -8.61 6.76
N GLN A 143 18.55 -8.95 5.58
CA GLN A 143 19.09 -8.50 4.30
C GLN A 143 19.08 -6.97 4.19
N HIS A 144 18.01 -6.32 4.65
CA HIS A 144 17.93 -4.86 4.66
C HIS A 144 18.96 -4.24 5.60
N ALA A 145 19.20 -4.81 6.78
CA ALA A 145 20.23 -4.32 7.69
C ALA A 145 21.64 -4.43 7.09
N ILE A 146 21.94 -5.56 6.44
CA ILE A 146 23.21 -5.78 5.73
C ILE A 146 23.37 -4.78 4.58
N MET A 147 22.31 -4.53 3.81
CA MET A 147 22.31 -3.50 2.77
C MET A 147 22.70 -2.14 3.33
N ILE A 148 22.02 -1.68 4.39
CA ILE A 148 22.30 -0.36 5.01
C ILE A 148 23.76 -0.26 5.45
N GLN A 149 24.33 -1.33 6.01
CA GLN A 149 25.75 -1.37 6.35
C GLN A 149 26.65 -1.24 5.11
N ASN A 150 26.33 -1.92 4.01
CA ASN A 150 27.08 -1.82 2.76
C ASN A 150 26.98 -0.43 2.12
N LEU A 151 25.84 0.25 2.23
CA LEU A 151 25.68 1.63 1.74
C LEU A 151 26.59 2.60 2.51
N ASN A 152 26.71 2.43 3.84
CA ASN A 152 27.56 3.29 4.66
C ASN A 152 29.05 3.19 4.32
N ASN A 153 29.48 2.08 3.73
CA ASN A 153 30.87 1.85 3.32
C ASN A 153 31.22 2.47 1.95
N LYS A 154 30.27 3.11 1.27
CA LYS A 154 30.50 3.77 -0.02
C LYS A 154 30.90 5.23 0.15
N LEU A 155 31.50 5.82 -0.88
CA LEU A 155 32.01 7.19 -0.89
C LEU A 155 31.04 8.19 -1.56
N THR A 156 30.17 7.70 -2.45
CA THR A 156 29.22 8.53 -3.20
C THR A 156 27.80 7.96 -3.17
N ILE A 157 26.79 8.81 -3.38
CA ILE A 157 25.39 8.39 -3.53
C ILE A 157 25.22 7.50 -4.76
N ASP A 158 25.96 7.77 -5.84
CA ASP A 158 25.97 6.96 -7.06
C ASP A 158 26.42 5.52 -6.76
N GLU A 159 27.51 5.33 -6.02
CA GLU A 159 27.97 4.01 -5.57
C GLU A 159 26.96 3.33 -4.62
N GLN A 160 26.27 4.10 -3.77
CA GLN A 160 25.20 3.57 -2.92
C GLN A 160 24.02 3.08 -3.78
N ALA A 161 23.64 3.81 -4.82
CA ALA A 161 22.56 3.44 -5.72
C ALA A 161 22.89 2.16 -6.52
N GLU A 162 24.16 1.98 -6.91
CA GLU A 162 24.61 0.73 -7.54
C GLU A 162 24.42 -0.49 -6.62
N ILE A 163 24.73 -0.37 -5.32
CA ILE A 163 24.49 -1.45 -4.35
C ILE A 163 23.01 -1.81 -4.27
N ILE A 164 22.12 -0.80 -4.30
CA ILE A 164 20.66 -1.04 -4.30
C ILE A 164 20.24 -1.83 -5.54
N ILE A 165 20.76 -1.45 -6.72
CA ILE A 165 20.47 -2.18 -7.96
C ILE A 165 20.94 -3.62 -7.87
N GLU A 166 22.19 -3.84 -7.47
CA GLU A 166 22.79 -5.19 -7.42
C GLU A 166 22.02 -6.14 -6.50
N GLN A 167 21.45 -5.62 -5.40
CA GLN A 167 20.67 -6.43 -4.47
C GLN A 167 19.23 -6.68 -4.90
N GLU A 168 18.60 -5.70 -5.55
CA GLU A 168 17.17 -5.78 -5.88
C GLU A 168 16.91 -6.33 -7.29
N LYS A 169 17.87 -6.23 -8.22
CA LYS A 169 17.70 -6.71 -9.59
C LYS A 169 17.44 -8.21 -9.61
N ILE A 170 16.67 -8.65 -10.59
CA ILE A 170 16.45 -10.07 -10.82
C ILE A 170 17.77 -10.79 -11.11
N THR A 171 17.95 -11.95 -10.51
CA THR A 171 19.08 -12.85 -10.76
C THR A 171 18.96 -13.51 -12.13
N ASN A 172 20.10 -13.85 -12.75
CA ASN A 172 20.12 -14.49 -14.06
C ASN A 172 19.41 -15.86 -14.04
N GLU A 173 19.54 -16.60 -12.95
CA GLU A 173 18.91 -17.91 -12.76
C GLU A 173 17.38 -17.79 -12.75
N ILE A 174 16.83 -16.82 -12.01
CA ILE A 174 15.38 -16.60 -11.96
C ILE A 174 14.88 -16.03 -13.30
N PHE A 175 15.63 -15.12 -13.92
CA PHE A 175 15.28 -14.58 -15.23
C PHE A 175 15.18 -15.70 -16.28
N GLN A 176 16.21 -16.55 -16.36
CA GLN A 176 16.28 -17.64 -17.33
C GLN A 176 15.18 -18.68 -17.09
N MET A 177 14.94 -19.06 -15.83
CA MET A 177 13.84 -19.96 -15.48
C MET A 177 12.47 -19.42 -15.91
N ARG A 178 12.21 -18.13 -15.68
CA ARG A 178 10.92 -17.51 -16.08
C ARG A 178 10.80 -17.41 -17.60
N LYS A 179 11.92 -17.19 -18.29
CA LYS A 179 11.98 -17.19 -19.76
C LYS A 179 11.68 -18.56 -20.35
N GLU A 180 12.19 -19.64 -19.76
CA GLU A 180 11.86 -21.01 -20.15
C GLU A 180 10.37 -21.30 -19.96
N PHE A 181 9.82 -20.91 -18.80
CA PHE A 181 8.38 -21.05 -18.55
C PHE A 181 7.52 -20.22 -19.52
N PHE A 182 7.96 -19.02 -19.89
CA PHE A 182 7.32 -18.21 -20.94
C PHE A 182 7.28 -18.97 -22.27
N GLN A 183 8.38 -19.60 -22.69
CA GLN A 183 8.45 -20.39 -23.93
C GLN A 183 7.53 -21.61 -23.91
N GLU A 184 7.39 -22.29 -22.75
CA GLU A 184 6.42 -23.38 -22.60
C GLU A 184 4.98 -22.90 -22.80
N LEU A 185 4.63 -21.74 -22.23
CA LEU A 185 3.31 -21.13 -22.41
C LEU A 185 3.07 -20.69 -23.85
N GLU A 186 4.08 -20.12 -24.50
CA GLU A 186 4.02 -19.71 -25.91
C GLU A 186 3.71 -20.90 -26.82
N ILE A 187 4.46 -22.01 -26.68
CA ILE A 187 4.21 -23.25 -27.43
C ILE A 187 2.78 -23.76 -27.20
N MET A 188 2.30 -23.70 -25.95
CA MET A 188 0.94 -24.11 -25.64
C MET A 188 -0.10 -23.23 -26.33
N PHE A 189 0.04 -21.90 -26.24
CA PHE A 189 -0.94 -20.99 -26.82
C PHE A 189 -0.96 -21.05 -28.35
N VAL A 190 0.21 -21.12 -29.00
CA VAL A 190 0.32 -21.26 -30.47
C VAL A 190 -0.35 -22.53 -30.96
N LYS A 191 -0.34 -23.62 -30.17
CA LYS A 191 -1.07 -24.86 -30.51
C LYS A 191 -2.59 -24.66 -30.63
N TYR A 192 -3.17 -23.77 -29.81
CA TYR A 192 -4.62 -23.51 -29.79
C TYR A 192 -5.02 -22.29 -30.60
N PHE A 193 -4.10 -21.35 -30.79
CA PHE A 193 -4.27 -20.13 -31.57
C PHE A 193 -3.05 -19.96 -32.49
N PRO A 194 -3.07 -20.56 -33.70
CA PRO A 194 -1.87 -20.64 -34.56
C PRO A 194 -1.25 -19.31 -34.96
N GLU A 195 -2.06 -18.26 -35.11
CA GLU A 195 -1.61 -16.91 -35.48
C GLU A 195 -1.29 -16.02 -34.27
N ALA A 196 -1.51 -16.53 -33.05
CA ALA A 196 -1.32 -15.75 -31.86
C ALA A 196 0.16 -15.57 -31.52
N LYS A 197 0.47 -14.42 -30.92
CA LYS A 197 1.78 -14.11 -30.35
C LYS A 197 1.62 -13.91 -28.85
N LEU A 198 2.49 -14.56 -28.06
CA LEU A 198 2.61 -14.28 -26.65
C LEU A 198 3.71 -13.24 -26.44
N TYR A 199 3.40 -12.16 -25.73
CA TYR A 199 4.37 -11.14 -25.37
C TYR A 199 4.64 -11.15 -23.88
N LEU A 200 5.91 -11.07 -23.51
CA LEU A 200 6.31 -10.68 -22.17
C LEU A 200 6.23 -9.15 -22.07
N THR A 201 5.57 -8.63 -21.04
CA THR A 201 5.43 -7.20 -20.79
C THR A 201 5.85 -6.83 -19.37
N GLY A 202 5.78 -5.55 -19.03
CA GLY A 202 6.02 -5.08 -17.67
C GLY A 202 7.49 -5.23 -17.24
N SER A 203 7.70 -5.40 -15.93
CA SER A 203 9.04 -5.30 -15.32
C SER A 203 10.06 -6.31 -15.87
N MET A 204 9.58 -7.49 -16.27
CA MET A 204 10.43 -8.55 -16.81
C MET A 204 10.93 -8.24 -18.22
N ALA A 205 10.07 -7.67 -19.07
CA ALA A 205 10.41 -7.35 -20.46
C ALA A 205 11.23 -6.05 -20.60
N ASN A 206 11.10 -5.13 -19.63
CA ASN A 206 11.80 -3.85 -19.65
C ASN A 206 13.08 -3.81 -18.80
N ASN A 207 13.56 -4.95 -18.28
CA ASN A 207 14.77 -5.06 -17.44
C ASN A 207 14.71 -4.29 -16.11
N LEU A 208 13.52 -4.14 -15.53
CA LEU A 208 13.31 -3.52 -14.20
C LEU A 208 12.79 -4.53 -13.16
N ALA A 209 12.76 -5.81 -13.50
CA ALA A 209 12.28 -6.86 -12.63
C ALA A 209 13.20 -7.11 -11.44
N THR A 210 12.55 -7.45 -10.33
CA THR A 210 13.16 -7.99 -9.12
C THR A 210 12.91 -9.50 -9.04
N ASN A 211 13.58 -10.19 -8.12
CA ASN A 211 13.32 -11.61 -7.85
C ASN A 211 11.86 -11.91 -7.46
N LEU A 212 11.14 -10.91 -6.93
CA LEU A 212 9.75 -11.01 -6.49
C LEU A 212 8.74 -10.48 -7.51
N SER A 213 9.20 -9.94 -8.65
CA SER A 213 8.29 -9.40 -9.67
C SER A 213 7.33 -10.47 -10.19
N ASP A 214 6.11 -10.08 -10.55
CA ASP A 214 5.20 -10.92 -11.31
C ASP A 214 5.66 -11.04 -12.78
N MET A 215 5.12 -12.00 -13.51
CA MET A 215 5.35 -12.18 -14.95
C MET A 215 4.12 -11.75 -15.75
N ASP A 216 4.20 -10.58 -16.38
CA ASP A 216 3.08 -9.99 -17.12
C ASP A 216 3.10 -10.47 -18.58
N LEU A 217 1.99 -11.04 -19.02
CA LEU A 217 1.83 -11.65 -20.33
C LEU A 217 0.69 -10.99 -21.11
N VAL A 218 0.90 -10.83 -22.41
CA VAL A 218 -0.14 -10.42 -23.36
C VAL A 218 -0.26 -11.45 -24.46
N LEU A 219 -1.41 -12.11 -24.55
CA LEU A 219 -1.75 -12.97 -25.68
C LEU A 219 -2.43 -12.10 -26.76
N VAL A 220 -1.71 -11.85 -27.85
CA VAL A 220 -2.22 -11.12 -29.01
C VAL A 220 -2.71 -12.14 -30.03
N LEU A 221 -4.00 -12.09 -30.35
CA LEU A 221 -4.65 -13.08 -31.22
C LEU A 221 -4.75 -12.62 -32.67
N ASN A 222 -4.99 -11.32 -32.90
CA ASN A 222 -5.00 -10.70 -34.22
C ASN A 222 -4.14 -9.43 -34.13
N ASP A 223 -3.14 -9.29 -34.98
CA ASP A 223 -2.39 -8.04 -35.14
C ASP A 223 -3.30 -7.08 -35.94
N THR A 224 -4.30 -6.48 -35.30
CA THR A 224 -5.16 -5.46 -35.93
C THR A 224 -4.38 -4.15 -36.05
N TYR A 225 -3.31 -4.17 -36.84
CA TYR A 225 -2.70 -2.96 -37.34
C TYR A 225 -3.68 -2.33 -38.33
N ILE A 226 -4.31 -1.22 -37.92
CA ILE A 226 -5.04 -0.36 -38.85
C ILE A 226 -4.00 0.60 -39.41
N GLU A 227 -3.55 0.32 -40.63
CA GLU A 227 -2.75 1.25 -41.43
C GLU A 227 -3.54 2.55 -41.57
N PRO A 228 -3.04 3.71 -41.12
CA PRO A 228 -3.77 4.97 -41.25
C PRO A 228 -3.96 5.26 -42.74
N GLN A 229 -5.19 5.13 -43.23
CA GLN A 229 -5.52 5.56 -44.59
C GLN A 229 -5.08 7.01 -44.73
N HIS A 230 -4.20 7.26 -45.69
CA HIS A 230 -3.80 8.59 -46.10
C HIS A 230 -5.07 9.43 -46.29
N LEU A 231 -5.24 10.48 -45.48
CA LEU A 231 -6.06 11.63 -45.87
C LEU A 231 -5.37 12.29 -47.07
N SER A 232 -5.57 11.73 -48.25
CA SER A 232 -5.37 12.44 -49.50
C SER A 232 -6.67 13.16 -49.83
N SER A 233 -6.62 14.48 -49.65
CA SER A 233 -7.44 15.44 -50.36
C SER A 233 -7.65 15.04 -51.82
N SER A 234 -8.89 14.81 -52.23
CA SER A 234 -9.32 15.11 -53.60
C SER A 234 -10.81 15.42 -53.64
N ASN A 235 -11.09 16.67 -53.96
CA ASN A 235 -12.31 17.07 -54.65
C ASN A 235 -12.49 16.18 -55.88
N ASN A 236 -13.67 15.62 -56.07
CA ASN A 236 -14.34 15.66 -57.36
C ASN A 236 -15.84 15.45 -57.21
N SER A 237 -16.55 16.45 -57.73
CA SER A 237 -17.99 16.56 -57.90
C SER A 237 -18.50 15.69 -59.05
N GLY A 238 -19.67 15.08 -58.84
CA GLY A 238 -20.73 14.86 -59.84
C GLY A 238 -20.48 13.83 -60.95
N GLU A 239 -21.24 12.73 -60.95
CA GLU A 239 -22.46 12.58 -61.76
C GLU A 239 -23.08 11.17 -61.60
N SER A 240 -24.40 11.15 -61.73
CA SER A 240 -25.38 10.06 -61.56
C SER A 240 -25.30 8.91 -62.58
N MET A 241 -25.76 7.71 -62.21
CA MET A 241 -26.88 7.01 -62.89
C MET A 241 -27.30 5.71 -62.18
N ASN A 242 -28.61 5.56 -62.02
CA ASN A 242 -29.35 4.36 -61.58
C ASN A 242 -29.26 3.24 -62.62
N ILE A 243 -29.22 1.97 -62.16
CA ILE A 243 -29.98 0.85 -62.76
C ILE A 243 -30.42 -0.10 -61.63
N ASP A 244 -31.74 -0.30 -61.56
CA ASP A 244 -32.47 -1.29 -60.75
C ASP A 244 -32.31 -2.72 -61.30
N GLU A 245 -32.39 -3.74 -60.43
CA GLU A 245 -33.47 -4.74 -60.42
C GLU A 245 -33.11 -6.06 -59.68
N ASN A 246 -33.91 -6.32 -58.64
CA ASN A 246 -34.57 -7.59 -58.27
C ASN A 246 -33.79 -8.90 -58.06
N SER A 247 -33.84 -9.42 -56.82
CA SER A 247 -34.84 -10.47 -56.48
C SER A 247 -34.96 -10.73 -54.96
N CYS A 248 -36.20 -10.55 -54.45
CA CYS A 248 -37.00 -11.41 -53.53
C CYS A 248 -36.28 -12.40 -52.57
N SER A 249 -36.69 -12.63 -51.32
CA SER A 249 -37.92 -12.28 -50.60
C SER A 249 -37.90 -12.88 -49.17
N ASN A 250 -38.67 -12.23 -48.28
CA ASN A 250 -39.50 -12.77 -47.19
C ASN A 250 -38.94 -12.84 -45.76
N ASP A 251 -39.28 -11.79 -45.01
CA ASP A 251 -39.63 -11.83 -43.59
C ASP A 251 -40.82 -12.76 -43.32
N ILE A 252 -40.76 -13.55 -42.23
CA ILE A 252 -41.92 -13.84 -41.38
C ILE A 252 -41.47 -13.76 -39.92
N ASP A 253 -42.00 -12.74 -39.25
CA ASP A 253 -42.01 -12.51 -37.82
C ASP A 253 -43.01 -13.48 -37.14
N MET A 254 -42.63 -14.09 -36.02
CA MET A 254 -43.62 -14.55 -35.03
C MET A 254 -43.07 -14.54 -33.60
N ASN A 255 -43.37 -13.45 -32.92
CA ASN A 255 -43.42 -13.31 -31.47
C ASN A 255 -44.33 -14.38 -30.81
N GLN A 256 -43.84 -15.05 -29.76
CA GLN A 256 -44.65 -15.33 -28.56
C GLN A 256 -43.81 -15.23 -27.28
N ASN A 257 -44.01 -14.12 -26.58
CA ASN A 257 -43.70 -13.93 -25.16
C ASN A 257 -44.48 -14.91 -24.28
N LYS A 258 -43.83 -15.48 -23.26
CA LYS A 258 -44.50 -15.89 -22.02
C LYS A 258 -43.59 -15.66 -20.80
N PHE A 259 -43.83 -14.52 -20.15
CA PHE A 259 -43.47 -14.27 -18.76
C PHE A 259 -44.20 -15.24 -17.82
N LYS A 260 -43.49 -15.83 -16.86
CA LYS A 260 -44.05 -16.22 -15.56
C LYS A 260 -43.00 -16.02 -14.46
N ARG A 261 -43.29 -15.10 -13.55
CA ARG A 261 -42.67 -14.94 -12.22
C ARG A 261 -43.31 -15.93 -11.24
N ASN A 262 -42.52 -16.59 -10.38
CA ASN A 262 -42.48 -16.38 -8.91
C ASN A 262 -41.84 -17.55 -8.12
N THR A 263 -41.02 -17.14 -7.13
CA THR A 263 -40.86 -17.63 -5.74
C THR A 263 -40.25 -19.00 -5.37
N SER A 264 -39.14 -18.90 -4.62
CA SER A 264 -38.67 -19.59 -3.39
C SER A 264 -38.62 -21.12 -3.24
N ASP A 265 -37.48 -21.51 -2.66
CA ASP A 265 -37.16 -22.66 -1.78
C ASP A 265 -36.52 -23.96 -2.32
N GLU A 266 -35.34 -24.20 -1.70
CA GLU A 266 -34.68 -25.44 -1.28
C GLU A 266 -34.51 -26.67 -2.20
N SER A 267 -33.22 -26.96 -2.42
CA SER A 267 -32.60 -28.29 -2.29
C SER A 267 -32.81 -29.37 -3.36
N SER A 268 -31.70 -30.09 -3.58
CA SER A 268 -31.54 -31.40 -4.23
C SER A 268 -31.37 -31.48 -5.76
N ASN A 269 -30.29 -32.19 -6.12
CA ASN A 269 -30.02 -32.91 -7.37
C ASN A 269 -29.81 -32.11 -8.67
N ARG A 270 -28.58 -31.60 -8.85
CA ARG A 270 -28.06 -31.38 -10.22
C ARG A 270 -27.54 -32.70 -10.80
N SER A 271 -28.30 -33.22 -11.75
CA SER A 271 -27.90 -34.22 -12.72
C SER A 271 -26.57 -33.87 -13.38
N LEU A 272 -25.67 -34.85 -13.43
CA LEU A 272 -24.36 -34.81 -14.06
C LEU A 272 -24.48 -34.49 -15.56
N SER A 273 -23.98 -33.33 -15.98
CA SER A 273 -23.70 -33.05 -17.39
C SER A 273 -22.41 -33.77 -17.84
N PRO A 274 -22.28 -34.13 -19.14
CA PRO A 274 -21.15 -34.92 -19.66
C PRO A 274 -19.80 -34.18 -19.57
N PRO A 275 -18.66 -34.88 -19.75
CA PRO A 275 -17.34 -34.25 -19.78
C PRO A 275 -17.24 -33.24 -20.93
N PHE A 276 -16.84 -32.00 -20.63
CA PHE A 276 -16.62 -30.95 -21.62
C PHE A 276 -15.45 -31.32 -22.54
N GLN A 277 -15.73 -31.71 -23.79
CA GLN A 277 -14.73 -31.64 -24.86
C GLN A 277 -14.42 -30.16 -25.11
N LEU A 278 -13.15 -29.77 -25.01
CA LEU A 278 -12.73 -28.44 -25.43
C LEU A 278 -12.85 -28.38 -26.96
N SER A 279 -13.99 -27.92 -27.47
CA SER A 279 -14.15 -27.64 -28.90
C SER A 279 -13.09 -26.61 -29.30
N SER A 280 -12.28 -26.91 -30.32
CA SER A 280 -11.37 -25.93 -30.90
C SER A 280 -12.22 -24.82 -31.53
N TYR A 281 -12.38 -23.70 -30.81
CA TYR A 281 -12.93 -22.49 -31.41
C TYR A 281 -11.93 -21.95 -32.42
N SER A 282 -12.41 -21.40 -33.53
CA SER A 282 -11.55 -20.54 -34.36
C SER A 282 -11.14 -19.30 -33.55
N THR A 283 -10.05 -18.64 -33.94
CA THR A 283 -9.61 -17.38 -33.30
C THR A 283 -10.71 -16.32 -33.36
N ASP A 284 -11.43 -16.23 -34.49
CA ASP A 284 -12.53 -15.30 -34.67
C ASP A 284 -13.71 -15.61 -33.74
N ASP A 285 -14.13 -16.88 -33.66
CA ASP A 285 -15.18 -17.30 -32.72
C ASP A 285 -14.80 -16.96 -31.28
N PHE A 286 -13.54 -17.20 -30.91
CA PHE A 286 -13.03 -16.86 -29.59
C PHE A 286 -13.10 -15.35 -29.33
N LEU A 287 -12.75 -14.51 -30.31
CA LEU A 287 -12.76 -13.05 -30.14
C LEU A 287 -14.17 -12.48 -30.01
N GLN A 288 -15.18 -13.13 -30.61
CA GLN A 288 -16.60 -12.77 -30.47
C GLN A 288 -17.20 -13.16 -29.10
N MET A 289 -16.53 -14.01 -28.32
CA MET A 289 -17.00 -14.37 -26.97
C MET A 289 -16.94 -13.16 -26.01
N SER A 290 -17.81 -13.18 -25.00
CA SER A 290 -17.75 -12.21 -23.91
C SER A 290 -16.37 -12.22 -23.24
N VAL A 291 -15.92 -11.09 -22.69
CA VAL A 291 -14.65 -11.00 -21.94
C VAL A 291 -14.55 -12.10 -20.87
N THR A 292 -15.61 -12.30 -20.11
CA THR A 292 -15.67 -13.33 -19.07
C THR A 292 -15.48 -14.74 -19.64
N ASP A 293 -16.09 -15.04 -20.78
CA ASP A 293 -15.97 -16.36 -21.41
C ASP A 293 -14.61 -16.59 -22.04
N ARG A 294 -13.99 -15.55 -22.62
CA ARG A 294 -12.60 -15.60 -23.07
C ARG A 294 -11.66 -15.93 -21.93
N LEU A 295 -11.79 -15.24 -20.78
CA LEU A 295 -11.00 -15.54 -19.58
C LEU A 295 -11.30 -16.93 -19.01
N ASN A 296 -12.56 -17.40 -19.09
CA ASN A 296 -12.94 -18.75 -18.69
C ASN A 296 -12.23 -19.81 -19.52
N TYR A 297 -12.22 -19.62 -20.84
CA TYR A 297 -11.60 -20.52 -21.79
C TYR A 297 -10.07 -20.57 -21.59
N ILE A 298 -9.40 -19.41 -21.54
CA ILE A 298 -7.96 -19.35 -21.24
C ILE A 298 -7.63 -20.00 -19.89
N GLY A 299 -8.44 -19.74 -18.86
CA GLY A 299 -8.26 -20.38 -17.56
C GLY A 299 -8.42 -21.90 -17.61
N ARG A 300 -9.29 -22.44 -18.47
CA ARG A 300 -9.44 -23.89 -18.70
C ARG A 300 -8.25 -24.47 -19.47
N LEU A 301 -7.77 -23.77 -20.50
CA LEU A 301 -6.55 -24.15 -21.23
C LEU A 301 -5.36 -24.28 -20.28
N LEU A 302 -5.10 -23.25 -19.48
CA LEU A 302 -4.01 -23.24 -18.50
C LEU A 302 -4.13 -24.41 -17.50
N ARG A 303 -5.32 -24.67 -16.96
CA ARG A 303 -5.53 -25.79 -16.01
C ARG A 303 -5.33 -27.16 -16.63
N SER A 304 -5.67 -27.31 -17.91
CA SER A 304 -5.69 -28.61 -18.59
C SER A 304 -4.35 -28.95 -19.23
N TYR A 305 -3.61 -27.94 -19.70
CA TYR A 305 -2.45 -28.14 -20.58
C TYR A 305 -1.16 -27.47 -20.10
N ALA A 306 -1.16 -26.63 -19.05
CA ALA A 306 0.07 -26.19 -18.38
C ALA A 306 0.33 -26.99 -17.08
N PRO A 307 1.21 -28.01 -17.08
CA PRO A 307 1.41 -28.89 -15.93
C PRO A 307 1.98 -28.18 -14.69
N TYR A 308 2.69 -27.08 -14.89
CA TYR A 308 3.30 -26.26 -13.84
C TYR A 308 2.44 -25.08 -13.39
N VAL A 309 1.21 -24.92 -13.90
CA VAL A 309 0.29 -23.86 -13.49
C VAL A 309 -0.61 -24.30 -12.35
N CYS A 310 -0.88 -23.40 -11.40
CA CYS A 310 -1.83 -23.57 -10.31
C CYS A 310 -2.46 -22.22 -9.94
N HIS A 311 -3.42 -22.22 -9.01
CA HIS A 311 -4.11 -21.01 -8.52
C HIS A 311 -4.64 -20.08 -9.64
N VAL A 312 -5.25 -20.67 -10.67
CA VAL A 312 -5.79 -19.92 -11.82
C VAL A 312 -7.05 -19.16 -11.40
N GLN A 313 -6.96 -17.83 -11.38
CA GLN A 313 -8.00 -16.88 -11.03
C GLN A 313 -8.34 -16.00 -12.25
N ARG A 314 -9.63 -15.76 -12.46
CA ARG A 314 -10.14 -14.88 -13.51
C ARG A 314 -10.53 -13.56 -12.87
N ILE A 315 -10.03 -12.45 -13.40
CA ILE A 315 -10.29 -11.11 -12.90
C ILE A 315 -10.94 -10.31 -14.03
N ALA A 316 -12.25 -10.49 -14.21
CA ALA A 316 -13.00 -9.93 -15.34
C ALA A 316 -13.46 -8.48 -15.13
N GLN A 317 -13.58 -8.03 -13.87
CA GLN A 317 -14.16 -6.73 -13.51
C GLN A 317 -13.12 -5.60 -13.38
N ALA A 318 -11.82 -5.90 -13.55
CA ALA A 318 -10.78 -4.89 -13.54
C ALA A 318 -10.75 -4.09 -14.86
N ARG A 319 -10.20 -2.87 -14.83
CA ARG A 319 -10.00 -2.03 -16.04
C ARG A 319 -9.30 -2.80 -17.16
N CYS A 320 -8.27 -3.58 -16.80
CA CYS A 320 -7.64 -4.56 -17.68
C CYS A 320 -8.03 -5.97 -17.18
N PRO A 321 -8.95 -6.67 -17.87
CA PRO A 321 -9.33 -8.03 -17.51
C PRO A 321 -8.18 -9.02 -17.72
N VAL A 322 -7.88 -9.82 -16.70
CA VAL A 322 -6.73 -10.76 -16.72
C VAL A 322 -7.07 -12.15 -16.18
N VAL A 323 -6.30 -13.15 -16.62
CA VAL A 323 -6.17 -14.43 -15.94
C VAL A 323 -4.89 -14.42 -15.12
N ARG A 324 -5.02 -14.38 -13.79
CA ARG A 324 -3.91 -14.49 -12.85
C ARG A 324 -3.66 -15.96 -12.51
N PHE A 325 -2.42 -16.42 -12.52
CA PHE A 325 -2.07 -17.79 -12.16
C PHE A 325 -0.68 -17.87 -11.52
N CYS A 326 -0.32 -19.01 -10.93
CA CYS A 326 0.93 -19.20 -10.21
C CYS A 326 1.71 -20.39 -10.73
N HIS A 327 3.03 -20.25 -10.85
CA HIS A 327 3.91 -21.36 -11.13
C HIS A 327 4.04 -22.27 -9.89
N LYS A 328 3.65 -23.54 -10.03
CA LYS A 328 3.44 -24.52 -8.95
C LYS A 328 4.65 -24.78 -8.07
N GLN A 329 5.84 -24.86 -8.67
CA GLN A 329 7.08 -25.16 -7.96
C GLN A 329 7.75 -23.87 -7.46
N GLN A 330 8.01 -22.93 -8.36
CA GLN A 330 8.75 -21.69 -8.13
C GLN A 330 7.96 -20.56 -7.45
N LYS A 331 6.64 -20.67 -7.33
CA LYS A 331 5.76 -19.77 -6.56
C LYS A 331 5.72 -18.29 -6.97
N PHE A 332 6.08 -17.96 -8.22
CA PHE A 332 5.81 -16.62 -8.77
C PHE A 332 4.44 -16.59 -9.46
N PHE A 333 3.84 -15.40 -9.55
CA PHE A 333 2.58 -15.19 -10.25
C PHE A 333 2.80 -14.69 -11.67
N CYS A 334 1.81 -14.98 -12.51
CA CYS A 334 1.70 -14.47 -13.86
C CYS A 334 0.34 -13.83 -14.04
N GLU A 335 0.28 -12.72 -14.76
CA GLU A 335 -0.97 -12.06 -15.15
C GLU A 335 -1.04 -12.05 -16.68
N LEU A 336 -2.03 -12.75 -17.24
CA LEU A 336 -2.24 -12.82 -18.69
C LEU A 336 -3.44 -11.99 -19.09
N SER A 337 -3.19 -11.00 -19.95
CA SER A 337 -4.22 -10.22 -20.65
C SER A 337 -4.33 -10.64 -22.11
N ILE A 338 -5.44 -10.32 -22.75
CA ILE A 338 -5.71 -10.64 -24.16
C ILE A 338 -5.78 -9.33 -24.93
N ASN A 339 -5.04 -9.22 -26.04
CA ASN A 339 -5.00 -8.05 -26.93
C ASN A 339 -4.74 -6.71 -26.20
N ASN A 340 -3.96 -6.71 -25.12
CA ASN A 340 -3.53 -5.49 -24.46
C ASN A 340 -2.31 -4.89 -25.18
N HIS A 341 -2.55 -4.33 -26.37
CA HIS A 341 -1.49 -3.76 -27.20
C HIS A 341 -0.80 -2.54 -26.55
N LEU A 342 -1.53 -1.78 -25.71
CA LEU A 342 -0.96 -0.65 -24.95
C LEU A 342 0.11 -1.12 -23.96
N ALA A 343 -0.08 -2.24 -23.26
CA ALA A 343 0.94 -2.79 -22.37
C ALA A 343 2.23 -3.18 -23.11
N VAL A 344 2.11 -3.69 -24.34
CA VAL A 344 3.27 -3.99 -25.21
C VAL A 344 3.98 -2.70 -25.60
N ALA A 345 3.23 -1.70 -26.11
CA ALA A 345 3.81 -0.42 -26.52
C ALA A 345 4.46 0.34 -25.34
N ASN A 346 3.81 0.40 -24.18
CA ASN A 346 4.35 1.02 -22.97
C ASN A 346 5.62 0.32 -22.49
N THR A 347 5.70 -1.01 -22.62
CA THR A 347 6.91 -1.77 -22.32
C THR A 347 8.07 -1.37 -23.26
N ASP A 348 7.79 -1.25 -24.56
CA ASP A 348 8.77 -0.79 -25.57
C ASP A 348 9.25 0.65 -25.30
N LEU A 349 8.34 1.55 -24.94
CA LEU A 349 8.67 2.93 -24.62
C LEU A 349 9.54 3.04 -23.36
N ILE A 350 9.24 2.26 -22.32
CA ILE A 350 10.10 2.20 -21.13
C ILE A 350 11.50 1.69 -21.52
N ARG A 351 11.59 0.64 -22.34
CA ARG A 351 12.89 0.13 -22.83
C ARG A 351 13.66 1.20 -23.59
N TYR A 352 12.99 1.98 -24.45
CA TYR A 352 13.59 3.11 -25.15
C TYR A 352 14.24 4.07 -24.16
N PHE A 353 13.49 4.55 -23.16
CA PHE A 353 14.02 5.49 -22.17
C PHE A 353 15.17 4.90 -21.34
N LEU A 354 15.11 3.62 -20.98
CA LEU A 354 16.20 2.96 -20.24
C LEU A 354 17.47 2.75 -21.05
N VAL A 355 17.36 2.65 -22.38
CA VAL A 355 18.54 2.62 -23.28
C VAL A 355 19.08 4.04 -23.47
N PHE A 356 18.19 5.01 -23.68
CA PHE A 356 18.54 6.42 -23.86
C PHE A 356 19.21 7.02 -22.62
N GLU A 357 18.66 6.80 -21.43
CA GLU A 357 19.19 7.26 -20.15
C GLU A 357 19.33 6.08 -19.16
N PRO A 358 20.49 5.39 -19.14
CA PRO A 358 20.71 4.24 -18.27
C PRO A 358 20.57 4.52 -16.77
N LYS A 359 20.79 5.77 -16.33
CA LYS A 359 20.68 6.20 -14.93
C LYS A 359 19.25 6.10 -14.38
N LEU A 360 18.24 6.06 -15.26
CA LEU A 360 16.84 5.79 -14.88
C LEU A 360 16.67 4.51 -14.07
N ARG A 361 17.50 3.47 -14.32
CA ARG A 361 17.48 2.26 -13.50
C ARG A 361 17.86 2.58 -12.06
N SER A 362 18.98 3.24 -11.83
CA SER A 362 19.46 3.62 -10.50
C SER A 362 18.45 4.47 -9.75
N LEU A 363 17.83 5.44 -10.45
CA LEU A 363 16.78 6.30 -9.90
C LEU A 363 15.55 5.48 -9.49
N LEU A 364 15.03 4.64 -10.40
CA LEU A 364 13.83 3.87 -10.13
C LEU A 364 14.04 2.88 -8.97
N TYR A 365 15.14 2.14 -8.95
CA TYR A 365 15.41 1.18 -7.88
C TYR A 365 15.55 1.87 -6.52
N THR A 366 16.26 2.99 -6.48
CA THR A 366 16.44 3.79 -5.25
C THR A 366 15.10 4.34 -4.75
N ILE A 367 14.34 5.01 -5.61
CA ILE A 367 13.05 5.62 -5.26
C ILE A 367 12.03 4.52 -4.90
N ARG A 368 11.98 3.42 -5.66
CA ARG A 368 11.10 2.28 -5.36
C ARG A 368 11.38 1.71 -3.96
N LEU A 369 12.65 1.49 -3.61
CA LEU A 369 13.01 0.96 -2.30
C LEU A 369 12.69 1.98 -1.19
N TRP A 370 12.95 3.26 -1.42
CA TRP A 370 12.58 4.33 -0.50
C TRP A 370 11.07 4.35 -0.23
N LEU A 371 10.21 4.40 -1.25
CA LEU A 371 8.76 4.36 -1.05
C LEU A 371 8.30 3.05 -0.37
N LYS A 372 8.96 1.92 -0.64
CA LYS A 372 8.67 0.65 0.07
C LYS A 372 8.93 0.79 1.57
N GLN A 373 10.04 1.42 1.98
CA GLN A 373 10.36 1.63 3.40
C GLN A 373 9.39 2.61 4.08
N LYS A 374 8.86 3.58 3.33
CA LYS A 374 7.87 4.55 3.83
C LYS A 374 6.42 4.05 3.76
N ASP A 375 6.18 2.81 3.36
CA ASP A 375 4.84 2.24 3.15
C ASP A 375 3.98 3.05 2.15
N LEU A 376 4.63 3.61 1.13
CA LEU A 376 3.99 4.39 0.06
C LEU A 376 3.94 3.63 -1.28
N LEU A 377 4.58 2.45 -1.38
CA LEU A 377 4.56 1.60 -2.58
C LEU A 377 3.69 0.34 -2.36
N GLY A 378 2.80 0.01 -3.30
CA GLY A 378 2.06 -1.26 -3.29
C GLY A 378 0.61 -1.14 -3.77
N LYS A 379 -0.26 -2.00 -3.22
CA LYS A 379 -1.70 -2.05 -3.55
C LYS A 379 -2.50 -0.98 -2.80
N GLY A 380 -3.72 -0.72 -3.27
CA GLY A 380 -4.68 0.20 -2.65
C GLY A 380 -4.33 1.66 -2.98
N HIS A 381 -4.26 2.52 -1.97
CA HIS A 381 -3.99 3.96 -2.14
C HIS A 381 -2.50 4.32 -2.28
N ARG A 382 -1.64 3.34 -2.57
CA ARG A 382 -0.19 3.49 -2.67
C ARG A 382 0.26 3.62 -4.12
N PHE A 383 1.47 4.14 -4.33
CA PHE A 383 2.08 4.21 -5.65
C PHE A 383 2.43 2.81 -6.17
N ASN A 384 2.39 2.64 -7.49
CA ASN A 384 2.93 1.47 -8.17
C ASN A 384 4.21 1.85 -8.93
N THR A 385 5.03 0.86 -9.29
CA THR A 385 6.32 1.10 -9.96
C THR A 385 6.18 1.73 -11.34
N TYR A 386 5.09 1.46 -12.06
CA TYR A 386 4.81 2.06 -13.36
C TYR A 386 4.58 3.57 -13.25
N THR A 387 3.76 4.00 -12.28
CA THR A 387 3.56 5.41 -11.94
C THR A 387 4.88 6.09 -11.56
N LEU A 388 5.70 5.45 -10.72
CA LEU A 388 7.00 6.01 -10.31
C LEU A 388 7.96 6.22 -11.48
N PHE A 389 7.98 5.29 -12.45
CA PHE A 389 8.81 5.46 -13.65
C PHE A 389 8.45 6.75 -14.39
N TRP A 390 7.15 6.98 -14.61
CA TRP A 390 6.68 8.19 -15.28
C TRP A 390 6.89 9.46 -14.45
N MET A 391 6.77 9.38 -13.13
CA MET A 391 7.11 10.50 -12.25
C MET A 391 8.57 10.93 -12.40
N ILE A 392 9.50 9.97 -12.52
CA ILE A 392 10.94 10.23 -12.75
C ILE A 392 11.14 10.82 -14.15
N VAL A 393 10.53 10.21 -15.18
CA VAL A 393 10.63 10.69 -16.57
C VAL A 393 10.14 12.14 -16.69
N CYS A 394 8.98 12.48 -16.12
CA CYS A 394 8.46 13.84 -16.14
C CYS A 394 9.39 14.84 -15.46
N THR A 395 10.00 14.49 -14.31
CA THR A 395 10.99 15.37 -13.68
C THR A 395 12.17 15.65 -14.61
N LEU A 396 12.69 14.65 -15.31
CA LEU A 396 13.82 14.81 -16.23
C LEU A 396 13.45 15.49 -17.55
N GLN A 397 12.19 15.37 -18.00
CA GLN A 397 11.68 16.16 -19.13
C GLN A 397 11.60 17.64 -18.79
N LEU A 398 11.20 17.97 -17.55
CA LEU A 398 11.09 19.33 -17.05
C LEU A 398 12.45 19.94 -16.68
N ASP A 399 13.38 19.13 -16.17
CA ASP A 399 14.73 19.54 -15.78
C ASP A 399 15.65 19.64 -17.00
N ASN A 400 15.83 20.86 -17.51
CA ASN A 400 16.70 21.20 -18.64
C ASN A 400 16.47 20.32 -19.90
N LYS A 401 15.29 19.71 -20.03
CA LYS A 401 14.94 18.79 -21.13
C LYS A 401 15.93 17.63 -21.29
N GLN A 402 16.39 17.05 -20.17
CA GLN A 402 17.28 15.89 -20.19
C GLN A 402 16.67 14.68 -20.91
N LEU A 403 15.34 14.56 -20.90
CA LEU A 403 14.61 13.54 -21.67
C LEU A 403 13.67 14.18 -22.71
N PRO A 404 13.53 13.57 -23.90
CA PRO A 404 12.52 13.98 -24.87
C PRO A 404 11.11 13.66 -24.39
N ASN A 405 10.12 14.43 -24.85
CA ASN A 405 8.71 14.10 -24.65
C ASN A 405 8.26 12.96 -25.58
N VAL A 406 7.23 12.21 -25.17
CA VAL A 406 6.80 11.02 -25.92
C VAL A 406 6.22 11.41 -27.28
N GLN A 407 5.54 12.56 -27.38
CA GLN A 407 5.00 13.06 -28.65
C GLN A 407 6.10 13.15 -29.73
N THR A 408 7.19 13.86 -29.44
CA THR A 408 8.31 14.02 -30.38
C THR A 408 8.96 12.68 -30.73
N LEU A 409 9.03 11.73 -29.78
CA LEU A 409 9.52 10.38 -30.07
C LEU A 409 8.60 9.64 -31.06
N THR A 410 7.29 9.73 -30.88
CA THR A 410 6.32 9.07 -31.78
C THR A 410 6.35 9.65 -33.19
N GLU A 411 6.58 10.96 -33.31
CA GLU A 411 6.72 11.65 -34.60
C GLU A 411 7.97 11.18 -35.35
N ARG A 412 9.09 10.97 -34.65
CA ARG A 412 10.36 10.49 -35.21
C ARG A 412 10.40 9.00 -35.56
N ALA A 413 9.53 8.19 -34.95
CA ALA A 413 9.49 6.76 -35.20
C ALA A 413 9.20 6.47 -36.69
N ILE A 414 10.05 5.67 -37.35
CA ILE A 414 9.87 5.27 -38.75
C ILE A 414 8.63 4.36 -38.87
N HIS A 415 8.56 3.34 -38.03
CA HIS A 415 7.43 2.42 -37.99
C HIS A 415 6.31 3.01 -37.14
N LYS A 416 5.21 3.38 -37.80
CA LYS A 416 4.02 3.89 -37.12
C LYS A 416 3.22 2.75 -36.52
N ARG A 417 2.77 2.90 -35.28
CA ARG A 417 1.87 1.97 -34.57
C ARG A 417 0.70 2.75 -33.99
N GLN A 418 -0.52 2.32 -34.30
CA GLN A 418 -1.75 2.93 -33.83
C GLN A 418 -2.61 1.86 -33.16
N TYR A 419 -3.04 2.11 -31.91
CA TYR A 419 -3.93 1.20 -31.18
C TYR A 419 -5.13 2.00 -30.67
N GLY A 420 -6.30 1.75 -31.27
CA GLY A 420 -7.47 2.61 -31.07
C GLY A 420 -7.16 4.07 -31.45
N PRO A 421 -7.50 5.06 -30.61
CA PRO A 421 -7.20 6.46 -30.90
C PRO A 421 -5.74 6.85 -30.63
N TRP A 422 -4.93 5.96 -30.06
CA TRP A 422 -3.61 6.31 -29.52
C TRP A 422 -2.47 5.99 -30.49
N ASN A 423 -1.63 6.99 -30.77
CA ASN A 423 -0.38 6.80 -31.50
C ASN A 423 0.70 6.24 -30.55
N CYS A 424 1.01 4.96 -30.74
CA CYS A 424 1.89 4.18 -29.90
C CYS A 424 3.25 3.91 -30.58
N SER A 425 3.65 4.78 -31.50
CA SER A 425 4.90 4.62 -32.27
C SER A 425 6.11 4.87 -31.37
N VAL A 426 7.06 3.93 -31.36
CA VAL A 426 8.31 4.04 -30.59
C VAL A 426 9.48 3.88 -31.56
N PRO A 427 10.51 4.75 -31.52
CA PRO A 427 11.70 4.58 -32.35
C PRO A 427 12.43 3.26 -32.05
N ASP A 428 13.19 2.77 -33.03
CA ASP A 428 13.97 1.53 -32.86
C ASP A 428 15.08 1.74 -31.82
N ILE A 429 15.10 0.88 -30.81
CA ILE A 429 16.08 0.91 -29.72
C ILE A 429 17.52 0.70 -30.21
N ASN A 430 17.72 0.04 -31.35
CA ASN A 430 19.04 -0.22 -31.91
C ASN A 430 19.67 1.02 -32.54
N GLN A 431 18.88 2.08 -32.76
CA GLN A 431 19.30 3.33 -33.40
C GLN A 431 19.47 4.46 -32.38
N ILE A 432 19.41 4.17 -31.08
CA ILE A 432 19.48 5.17 -30.02
C ILE A 432 20.93 5.57 -29.74
N GLU A 433 21.24 6.86 -29.90
CA GLU A 433 22.41 7.48 -29.29
C GLU A 433 22.12 7.74 -27.80
N LYS A 434 22.93 7.15 -26.92
CA LYS A 434 22.76 7.28 -25.46
C LYS A 434 23.01 8.72 -25.02
N ASN A 435 22.26 9.17 -24.02
CA ASN A 435 22.52 10.43 -23.35
C ASN A 435 23.81 10.31 -22.53
N ILE A 436 24.88 10.98 -22.95
CA ILE A 436 26.17 11.01 -22.24
C ILE A 436 26.16 12.20 -21.25
N SER A 437 25.08 12.33 -20.49
CA SER A 437 24.97 13.38 -19.49
C SER A 437 25.91 13.10 -18.31
N ASN A 438 26.72 14.09 -17.94
CA ASN A 438 27.59 14.03 -16.76
C ASN A 438 26.86 14.28 -15.43
N VAL A 439 25.53 14.46 -15.45
CA VAL A 439 24.73 14.68 -14.24
C VAL A 439 24.73 13.43 -13.37
N SER A 440 25.11 13.53 -12.10
CA SER A 440 25.18 12.39 -11.17
C SER A 440 23.79 11.88 -10.74
N ILE A 441 23.72 10.65 -10.26
CA ILE A 441 22.51 10.09 -9.63
C ILE A 441 22.11 10.93 -8.43
N GLU A 442 23.07 11.38 -7.61
CA GLU A 442 22.83 12.30 -6.51
C GLU A 442 22.03 13.54 -6.94
N HIS A 443 22.46 14.19 -8.02
CA HIS A 443 21.80 15.40 -8.51
C HIS A 443 20.40 15.10 -9.05
N MET A 444 20.23 14.02 -9.81
CA MET A 444 18.92 13.61 -10.33
C MET A 444 17.93 13.24 -9.22
N LEU A 445 18.39 12.56 -8.16
CA LEU A 445 17.59 12.27 -6.98
C LEU A 445 17.22 13.55 -6.22
N HIS A 446 18.18 14.45 -6.03
CA HIS A 446 17.94 15.75 -5.40
C HIS A 446 16.87 16.54 -6.14
N ASN A 447 16.97 16.66 -7.46
CA ASN A 447 15.98 17.35 -8.29
C ASN A 447 14.61 16.68 -8.23
N PHE A 448 14.54 15.35 -8.21
CA PHE A 448 13.29 14.61 -8.02
C PHE A 448 12.62 14.96 -6.69
N PHE A 449 13.38 14.90 -5.57
CA PHE A 449 12.86 15.21 -4.25
C PHE A 449 12.46 16.68 -4.12
N LEU A 450 13.28 17.60 -4.64
CA LEU A 450 12.99 19.04 -4.66
C LEU A 450 11.69 19.32 -5.43
N PHE A 451 11.58 18.80 -6.65
CA PHE A 451 10.41 19.00 -7.51
C PHE A 451 9.13 18.54 -6.80
N TYR A 452 9.07 17.28 -6.35
CA TYR A 452 7.84 16.77 -5.75
C TYR A 452 7.53 17.30 -4.35
N SER A 453 8.54 17.75 -3.59
CA SER A 453 8.30 18.43 -2.30
C SER A 453 7.58 19.77 -2.45
N THR A 454 7.72 20.42 -3.60
CA THR A 454 7.17 21.77 -3.89
C THR A 454 6.06 21.76 -4.96
N PHE A 455 5.83 20.61 -5.61
CA PHE A 455 4.86 20.49 -6.70
C PHE A 455 3.43 20.82 -6.25
N ASN A 456 2.82 21.82 -6.89
CA ASN A 456 1.44 22.19 -6.64
C ASN A 456 0.47 21.30 -7.42
N ALA A 457 0.16 20.14 -6.85
CA ALA A 457 -0.75 19.16 -7.44
C ALA A 457 -2.18 19.68 -7.64
N ASN A 458 -2.61 20.71 -6.91
CA ASN A 458 -3.95 21.29 -7.09
C ASN A 458 -4.07 22.14 -8.37
N GLN A 459 -2.95 22.69 -8.84
CA GLN A 459 -2.93 23.59 -9.98
C GLN A 459 -2.44 22.90 -11.25
N TYR A 460 -1.52 21.95 -11.13
CA TYR A 460 -0.83 21.37 -12.27
C TYR A 460 -1.02 19.85 -12.38
N GLU A 461 -0.99 19.37 -13.61
CA GLU A 461 -0.95 17.97 -13.97
C GLU A 461 0.27 17.65 -14.86
N LEU A 462 0.67 16.39 -14.84
CA LEU A 462 1.86 15.90 -15.53
C LEU A 462 1.47 15.00 -16.71
N SER A 463 2.13 15.21 -17.84
CA SER A 463 1.95 14.41 -19.04
C SER A 463 3.31 14.06 -19.63
N PRO A 464 3.74 12.77 -19.59
CA PRO A 464 4.93 12.32 -20.29
C PRO A 464 4.86 12.56 -21.80
N TRP A 465 3.64 12.59 -22.35
CA TRP A 465 3.37 12.89 -23.76
C TRP A 465 3.91 14.24 -24.18
N LEU A 466 3.56 15.29 -23.42
CA LEU A 466 3.93 16.67 -23.74
C LEU A 466 5.27 17.08 -23.09
N GLY A 467 5.64 16.46 -21.97
CA GLY A 467 6.84 16.77 -21.20
C GLY A 467 6.83 18.19 -20.61
N LYS A 468 5.65 18.71 -20.26
CA LYS A 468 5.45 20.04 -19.68
C LYS A 468 4.38 20.00 -18.58
N LEU A 469 4.33 21.06 -17.77
CA LEU A 469 3.26 21.30 -16.81
C LEU A 469 2.02 21.83 -17.52
N GLU A 470 0.86 21.24 -17.23
CA GLU A 470 -0.43 21.73 -17.70
C GLU A 470 -1.32 22.16 -16.55
N CYS A 471 -2.11 23.22 -16.76
CA CYS A 471 -3.04 23.70 -15.75
C CYS A 471 -4.25 22.77 -15.67
N LYS A 472 -4.62 22.38 -14.45
CA LYS A 472 -5.79 21.55 -14.21
C LYS A 472 -7.07 22.23 -14.65
N THR A 473 -7.91 21.46 -15.33
CA THR A 473 -9.27 21.86 -15.72
C THR A 473 -10.31 21.49 -14.65
N SER A 474 -9.98 20.59 -13.71
CA SER A 474 -10.86 20.12 -12.63
C SER A 474 -10.13 20.04 -11.29
N ASN A 475 -10.77 20.54 -10.23
CA ASN A 475 -10.25 20.55 -8.86
C ASN A 475 -10.57 19.26 -8.07
N ILE A 476 -11.25 18.28 -8.69
CA ILE A 476 -11.74 17.07 -7.99
C ILE A 476 -10.60 16.08 -7.72
N ILE A 477 -9.62 16.01 -8.62
CA ILE A 477 -8.52 15.05 -8.55
C ILE A 477 -7.30 15.74 -7.94
N LEU A 478 -6.76 15.19 -6.85
CA LEU A 478 -5.64 15.80 -6.11
C LEU A 478 -4.34 15.83 -6.91
N PHE A 479 -3.85 14.68 -7.37
CA PHE A 479 -2.61 14.56 -8.15
C PHE A 479 -2.90 13.78 -9.43
N SER A 480 -2.42 14.31 -10.55
CA SER A 480 -2.65 13.74 -11.88
C SER A 480 -1.34 13.61 -12.64
N ILE A 481 -1.02 12.38 -13.02
CA ILE A 481 -0.02 12.06 -14.03
C ILE A 481 -0.65 11.06 -15.02
N PHE A 482 -0.63 11.40 -16.29
CA PHE A 482 -1.29 10.61 -17.33
C PHE A 482 -0.37 9.54 -17.92
N ASP A 483 -0.97 8.46 -18.44
CA ASP A 483 -0.26 7.48 -19.25
C ASP A 483 0.34 8.14 -20.51
N PRO A 484 1.56 7.76 -20.92
CA PRO A 484 2.21 8.32 -22.09
C PRO A 484 1.42 8.13 -23.40
N PHE A 485 0.64 7.05 -23.56
CA PHE A 485 -0.13 6.80 -24.78
C PHE A 485 -1.64 6.95 -24.55
N GLU A 486 -2.16 6.43 -23.45
CA GLU A 486 -3.59 6.54 -23.12
C GLU A 486 -3.86 7.83 -22.33
N HIS A 487 -3.98 8.96 -23.03
CA HIS A 487 -3.93 10.30 -22.41
C HIS A 487 -5.06 10.60 -21.42
N ASP A 488 -6.15 9.84 -21.42
CA ASP A 488 -7.25 9.94 -20.46
C ASP A 488 -7.05 9.04 -19.21
N HIS A 489 -6.00 8.22 -19.18
CA HIS A 489 -5.70 7.34 -18.06
C HIS A 489 -4.78 8.02 -17.02
N ASN A 490 -5.38 8.49 -15.92
CA ASN A 490 -4.62 9.00 -14.78
C ASN A 490 -4.04 7.87 -13.90
N LEU A 491 -2.70 7.76 -13.89
CA LEU A 491 -1.93 6.74 -13.17
C LEU A 491 -1.90 6.95 -11.64
N THR A 492 -2.43 8.07 -11.15
CA THR A 492 -2.50 8.39 -9.71
C THR A 492 -3.92 8.52 -9.19
N SER A 493 -4.90 8.07 -9.97
CA SER A 493 -6.32 8.04 -9.60
C SER A 493 -6.61 7.27 -8.29
N ASN A 494 -5.75 6.32 -7.92
CA ASN A 494 -5.88 5.54 -6.68
C ASN A 494 -5.25 6.22 -5.46
N ILE A 495 -4.38 7.22 -5.63
CA ILE A 495 -3.59 7.82 -4.54
C ILE A 495 -4.46 8.70 -3.66
N SER A 496 -4.44 8.45 -2.35
CA SER A 496 -5.18 9.27 -1.38
C SER A 496 -4.44 10.56 -1.04
N GLN A 497 -5.18 11.56 -0.56
CA GLN A 497 -4.58 12.82 -0.09
C GLN A 497 -3.57 12.63 1.03
N THR A 498 -3.85 11.74 1.98
CA THR A 498 -2.92 11.41 3.05
C THR A 498 -1.61 10.85 2.52
N ASN A 499 -1.66 9.93 1.55
CA ASN A 499 -0.45 9.34 0.99
C ASN A 499 0.33 10.32 0.11
N TRP A 500 -0.37 11.20 -0.61
CA TRP A 500 0.26 12.28 -1.36
C TRP A 500 1.00 13.26 -0.42
N LEU A 501 0.34 13.76 0.63
CA LEU A 501 0.97 14.68 1.59
C LEU A 501 2.18 14.04 2.27
N LYS A 502 2.05 12.79 2.71
CA LYS A 502 3.18 12.02 3.27
C LYS A 502 4.33 11.88 2.27
N PHE A 503 4.02 11.64 0.99
CA PHE A 503 5.04 11.59 -0.06
C PHE A 503 5.76 12.93 -0.22
N GLN A 504 5.05 14.06 -0.21
CA GLN A 504 5.68 15.39 -0.29
C GLN A 504 6.58 15.70 0.92
N GLU A 505 6.14 15.33 2.14
CA GLU A 505 6.95 15.50 3.35
C GLU A 505 8.23 14.65 3.31
N GLU A 506 8.12 13.39 2.89
CA GLU A 506 9.29 12.52 2.76
C GLU A 506 10.24 12.99 1.65
N CYS A 507 9.72 13.56 0.55
CA CYS A 507 10.54 14.22 -0.47
C CYS A 507 11.33 15.37 0.12
N LEU A 508 10.69 16.24 0.92
CA LEU A 508 11.38 17.37 1.55
C LEU A 508 12.51 16.90 2.48
N LEU A 509 12.26 15.88 3.31
CA LEU A 509 13.26 15.28 4.19
C LEU A 509 14.42 14.65 3.39
N ALA A 510 14.11 13.89 2.33
CA ALA A 510 15.13 13.28 1.50
C ALA A 510 16.02 14.33 0.82
N LYS A 511 15.43 15.43 0.34
CA LYS A 511 16.16 16.58 -0.19
C LYS A 511 17.11 17.20 0.84
N GLN A 512 16.62 17.43 2.07
CA GLN A 512 17.45 17.98 3.17
C GLN A 512 18.62 17.07 3.54
N ILE A 513 18.40 15.76 3.57
CA ILE A 513 19.47 14.77 3.80
C ILE A 513 20.55 14.91 2.72
N LEU A 514 20.16 15.01 1.45
CA LEU A 514 21.14 15.17 0.36
C LEU A 514 21.87 16.52 0.43
N ASP A 515 21.20 17.61 0.79
CA ASP A 515 21.84 18.92 1.00
C ASP A 515 22.95 18.84 2.05
N GLU A 516 22.72 18.15 3.16
CA GLU A 516 23.70 18.04 4.24
C GLU A 516 24.83 17.05 3.96
N CYS A 517 24.56 15.98 3.21
CA CYS A 517 25.57 15.01 2.80
C CYS A 517 26.70 15.65 1.99
N SER A 518 26.39 16.71 1.23
CA SER A 518 27.39 17.50 0.51
C SER A 518 28.37 18.25 1.43
N LYS A 519 28.01 18.47 2.71
CA LYS A 519 28.73 19.35 3.65
C LYS A 519 29.47 18.61 4.78
N LYS A 520 29.01 17.44 5.24
CA LYS A 520 29.60 16.73 6.41
C LYS A 520 29.56 15.20 6.29
N ARG A 521 30.69 14.58 5.92
CA ARG A 521 30.86 13.10 5.87
C ARG A 521 31.26 12.47 7.23
N GLN A 522 30.72 12.97 8.34
CA GLN A 522 31.20 12.62 9.69
C GLN A 522 30.32 11.63 10.48
N HIS A 523 29.15 11.22 9.97
CA HIS A 523 28.22 10.32 10.68
C HIS A 523 28.38 8.83 10.29
N LYS A 524 28.04 7.92 11.22
CA LYS A 524 27.97 6.46 10.98
C LYS A 524 26.94 6.04 9.92
N SER A 525 25.96 6.90 9.61
CA SER A 525 25.00 6.69 8.53
C SER A 525 24.78 7.98 7.77
N TRP A 526 24.74 7.90 6.45
CA TRP A 526 24.66 9.05 5.55
C TRP A 526 24.04 8.70 4.19
N GLY A 527 23.55 9.71 3.45
CA GLY A 527 23.04 9.53 2.09
C GLY A 527 21.81 8.63 2.00
N LEU A 528 21.84 7.68 1.07
CA LEU A 528 20.72 6.74 0.86
C LEU A 528 20.44 5.87 2.09
N SER A 529 21.45 5.60 2.93
CA SER A 529 21.23 4.84 4.17
C SER A 529 20.24 5.54 5.13
N LEU A 530 20.25 6.88 5.18
CA LEU A 530 19.32 7.68 5.98
C LEU A 530 17.95 7.79 5.31
N ILE A 531 17.93 7.99 3.98
CA ILE A 531 16.69 8.08 3.18
C ILE A 531 15.88 6.78 3.30
N LEU A 532 16.55 5.63 3.29
CA LEU A 532 15.92 4.30 3.35
C LEU A 532 15.47 3.87 4.75
N THR A 533 15.51 4.74 5.75
CA THR A 533 14.98 4.44 7.08
C THR A 533 13.45 4.29 7.05
N ARG A 534 12.92 3.27 7.75
CA ARG A 534 11.46 3.02 7.81
C ARG A 534 10.68 4.15 8.48
N LYS A 535 11.22 4.68 9.58
CA LYS A 535 10.61 5.82 10.28
C LYS A 535 11.06 7.10 9.60
N SER A 536 10.16 8.06 9.48
CA SER A 536 10.50 9.44 9.13
C SER A 536 11.49 9.98 10.16
N LEU A 537 12.57 10.63 9.71
CA LEU A 537 13.53 11.22 10.62
C LEU A 537 12.94 12.50 11.25
N PRO A 538 13.23 12.81 12.52
CA PRO A 538 12.75 14.04 13.16
C PRO A 538 13.22 15.29 12.39
N LYS A 539 12.31 16.24 12.17
CA LYS A 539 12.60 17.52 11.48
C LYS A 539 13.68 18.35 12.19
N GLU A 540 13.87 18.14 13.49
CA GLU A 540 14.83 18.88 14.34
C GLU A 540 16.30 18.51 14.12
N ASN A 541 16.58 17.35 13.49
CA ASN A 541 17.96 16.87 13.31
C ASN A 541 18.73 17.52 12.15
N PHE A 542 18.07 18.33 11.31
CA PHE A 542 18.59 18.86 10.05
C PHE A 542 18.53 20.39 9.94
N THR A 543 18.44 21.10 11.08
CA THR A 543 18.37 22.56 11.13
C THR A 543 19.67 23.18 11.63
N HIS A 544 20.60 23.46 10.71
CA HIS A 544 21.56 24.54 10.87
C HIS A 544 21.43 25.51 9.68
N GLU A 545 20.91 26.70 9.98
CA GLU A 545 20.99 27.93 9.18
C GLU A 545 20.59 27.85 7.71
N GLN A 546 19.28 28.03 7.47
CA GLN A 546 18.71 28.96 6.46
C GLN A 546 17.19 28.84 6.51
N GLN A 547 16.57 29.40 7.56
CA GLN A 547 15.15 29.73 7.52
C GLN A 547 14.98 31.03 6.74
N GLN A 548 14.87 30.91 5.42
CA GLN A 548 14.18 31.92 4.61
C GLN A 548 13.06 31.24 3.83
N GLN A 549 11.84 31.49 4.32
CA GLN A 549 10.55 31.42 3.64
C GLN A 549 10.17 30.10 2.94
N TYR A 550 9.67 29.13 3.70
CA TYR A 550 8.69 28.16 3.22
C TYR A 550 7.63 27.93 4.31
N HIS A 551 6.61 28.78 4.34
CA HIS A 551 5.38 28.54 5.09
C HIS A 551 4.32 27.96 4.17
N HIS A 552 4.16 26.64 4.21
CA HIS A 552 2.84 26.00 4.15
C HIS A 552 2.84 24.81 5.11
N THR A 553 3.04 25.10 6.41
CA THR A 553 2.45 24.26 7.44
C THR A 553 0.93 24.40 7.32
N GLN A 554 0.17 23.30 7.33
CA GLN A 554 -1.29 23.35 7.42
C GLN A 554 -1.68 24.01 8.76
N SER A 555 -1.67 25.34 8.80
CA SER A 555 -2.18 26.11 9.92
C SER A 555 -3.68 26.01 10.02
N ALA A 556 -4.38 25.47 9.00
CA ALA A 556 -5.82 25.29 9.01
C ALA A 556 -6.24 23.88 8.60
N HIS A 557 -7.28 23.37 9.26
CA HIS A 557 -7.92 22.09 9.02
C HIS A 557 -9.43 22.27 8.87
N THR A 558 -10.06 21.59 7.91
CA THR A 558 -11.52 21.68 7.68
C THR A 558 -12.17 20.33 7.90
N ILE A 559 -13.21 20.31 8.74
CA ILE A 559 -14.04 19.15 9.03
C ILE A 559 -15.34 19.30 8.24
N GLU A 560 -15.61 18.38 7.31
CA GLU A 560 -16.84 18.35 6.53
C GLU A 560 -17.89 17.44 7.17
N LEU A 561 -19.11 17.95 7.35
CA LEU A 561 -20.23 17.25 7.97
C LEU A 561 -21.44 17.25 7.03
N ILE A 562 -22.02 16.06 6.83
CA ILE A 562 -23.28 15.87 6.10
C ILE A 562 -24.41 15.90 7.12
N LEU A 563 -25.30 16.88 7.03
CA LEU A 563 -26.42 17.04 7.97
C LEU A 563 -27.59 16.17 7.50
N SER A 564 -27.93 15.14 8.29
CA SER A 564 -29.02 14.19 7.99
C SER A 564 -30.43 14.76 8.21
N LYS A 565 -30.54 15.94 8.84
CA LYS A 565 -31.79 16.67 9.11
C LYS A 565 -31.57 18.16 8.86
N GLN A 566 -32.65 18.91 8.57
CA GLN A 566 -32.63 20.38 8.58
C GLN A 566 -32.41 20.89 10.02
N ILE A 567 -31.15 21.04 10.42
CA ILE A 567 -30.76 21.65 11.69
C ILE A 567 -30.55 23.16 11.44
N ASN A 568 -31.16 24.01 12.27
CA ASN A 568 -30.90 25.45 12.23
C ASN A 568 -29.43 25.75 12.56
N LYS A 569 -28.80 26.65 11.78
CA LYS A 569 -27.43 27.13 11.95
C LYS A 569 -27.11 27.50 13.41
N GLU A 570 -27.99 28.23 14.09
CA GLU A 570 -27.75 28.66 15.47
C GLU A 570 -27.69 27.48 16.46
N GLN A 571 -28.55 26.47 16.26
CA GLN A 571 -28.55 25.29 17.11
C GLN A 571 -27.31 24.43 16.87
N PHE A 572 -26.88 24.31 15.61
CA PHE A 572 -25.67 23.58 15.25
C PHE A 572 -24.41 24.23 15.85
N GLU A 573 -24.29 25.56 15.76
CA GLU A 573 -23.18 26.32 16.36
C GLU A 573 -23.13 26.11 17.88
N LYS A 574 -24.28 26.19 18.57
CA LYS A 574 -24.38 25.91 20.02
C LYS A 574 -23.95 24.48 20.37
N ASN A 575 -24.32 23.49 19.56
CA ASN A 575 -23.93 22.10 19.80
C ASN A 575 -22.41 21.89 19.65
N VAL A 576 -21.81 22.49 18.61
CA VAL A 576 -20.35 22.44 18.41
C VAL A 576 -19.64 23.13 19.57
N GLU A 577 -20.09 24.31 19.98
CA GLU A 577 -19.52 25.03 21.13
C GLU A 577 -19.61 24.24 22.43
N PHE A 578 -20.76 23.60 22.71
CA PHE A 578 -20.93 22.75 23.89
C PHE A 578 -19.93 21.59 23.89
N ILE A 579 -19.74 20.93 22.75
CA ILE A 579 -18.77 19.82 22.65
C ILE A 579 -17.34 20.32 22.91
N LEU A 580 -16.95 21.45 22.32
CA LEU A 580 -15.59 21.96 22.49
C LEU A 580 -15.34 22.48 23.91
N LYS A 581 -16.27 23.27 24.47
CA LYS A 581 -16.11 23.94 25.77
C LYS A 581 -16.37 22.99 26.93
N ASP A 582 -17.55 22.39 26.98
CA ASP A 582 -18.03 21.66 28.15
C ASP A 582 -17.50 20.21 28.17
N ILE A 583 -17.33 19.59 27.00
CA ILE A 583 -16.82 18.22 26.92
C ILE A 583 -15.30 18.20 26.75
N LEU A 584 -14.74 18.96 25.81
CA LEU A 584 -13.30 18.92 25.51
C LEU A 584 -12.47 19.95 26.28
N LEU A 585 -13.12 20.80 27.08
CA LEU A 585 -12.47 21.78 27.97
C LEU A 585 -11.68 22.85 27.23
N PHE A 586 -12.15 23.26 26.06
CA PHE A 586 -11.58 24.38 25.32
C PHE A 586 -12.04 25.69 25.96
N GLU A 587 -11.10 26.58 26.26
CA GLU A 587 -11.42 27.86 26.86
C GLU A 587 -11.54 28.91 25.77
N GLN A 588 -12.72 29.53 25.63
CA GLN A 588 -12.90 30.61 24.67
C GLN A 588 -12.15 31.86 25.14
N ILE A 589 -11.44 32.51 24.21
CA ILE A 589 -10.65 33.72 24.49
C ILE A 589 -11.01 34.84 23.52
N ASN A 590 -10.68 36.08 23.92
CA ASN A 590 -10.77 37.23 23.02
C ASN A 590 -9.50 37.30 22.15
N TYR A 591 -9.65 37.59 20.85
CA TYR A 591 -8.57 37.78 19.89
C TYR A 591 -7.46 38.73 20.39
N GLU A 592 -7.82 39.78 21.13
CA GLU A 592 -6.84 40.73 21.67
C GLU A 592 -5.84 40.10 22.65
N MET A 593 -6.21 39.01 23.35
CA MET A 593 -5.31 38.30 24.26
C MET A 593 -4.23 37.50 23.52
N ILE A 594 -4.50 37.07 22.28
CA ILE A 594 -3.53 36.37 21.42
C ILE A 594 -2.47 37.37 20.91
N ARG A 595 -2.88 38.61 20.60
CA ARG A 595 -1.99 39.65 20.06
C ARG A 595 -0.95 40.14 21.08
N LYS A 596 -1.29 40.20 22.37
CA LYS A 596 -0.40 40.67 23.44
C LYS A 596 0.71 39.68 23.84
N LYS A 597 0.66 38.41 23.39
CA LYS A 597 1.69 37.38 23.68
C LYS A 597 2.76 37.24 22.60
N ARG A 598 2.72 38.02 21.52
CA ARG A 598 3.80 38.02 20.51
C ARG A 598 4.96 38.90 21.00
N PRO A 599 6.22 38.44 20.98
CA PRO A 599 7.35 39.34 21.16
C PRO A 599 7.33 40.41 20.05
N ALA A 600 7.55 41.67 20.41
CA ALA A 600 7.63 42.76 19.43
C ALA A 600 8.79 42.47 18.45
N SER A 601 8.51 42.50 17.15
CA SER A 601 9.53 42.32 16.11
C SER A 601 10.63 43.39 16.23
N PRO A 602 11.92 43.05 16.02
CA PRO A 602 12.97 44.07 16.04
C PRO A 602 12.83 45.00 14.84
N LEU A 603 12.97 46.31 15.08
CA LEU A 603 13.19 47.29 14.03
C LEU A 603 14.50 46.96 13.31
N ILE A 604 14.44 46.93 11.98
CA ILE A 604 15.57 46.74 11.08
C ILE A 604 16.55 47.89 11.31
N ILE A 605 17.73 47.57 11.83
CA ILE A 605 18.90 48.45 11.81
C ILE A 605 19.90 47.79 10.85
N ASP A 606 20.08 48.42 9.69
CA ASP A 606 21.19 48.17 8.79
C ASP A 606 22.51 48.36 9.54
N ASN A 607 23.43 47.40 9.44
CA ASN A 607 24.85 47.67 9.63
C ASN A 607 25.71 46.66 8.88
N SER A 608 26.25 47.15 7.76
CA SER A 608 27.51 46.73 7.17
C SER A 608 28.67 46.84 8.17
N ASN A 609 29.51 45.79 8.20
CA ASN A 609 30.89 45.68 8.71
C ASN A 609 31.06 44.69 9.88
N VAL A 610 31.76 43.58 9.63
CA VAL A 610 33.07 43.22 10.19
C VAL A 610 33.35 41.70 10.03
N SER A 611 34.53 41.44 9.46
CA SER A 611 35.39 40.25 9.33
C SER A 611 35.21 39.03 10.26
N PRO A 612 35.58 37.81 9.78
CA PRO A 612 35.53 36.56 10.54
C PRO A 612 36.81 36.32 11.38
N ASN A 613 36.66 35.86 12.63
CA ASN A 613 37.58 34.97 13.36
C ASN A 613 37.17 34.87 14.84
N SER A 614 36.61 33.73 15.26
CA SER A 614 37.27 32.83 16.21
C SER A 614 36.37 31.62 16.45
N LEU A 615 36.93 30.48 16.10
CA LEU A 615 36.50 29.16 16.49
C LEU A 615 36.96 28.92 17.95
N ALA A 616 36.21 28.07 18.64
CA ALA A 616 36.62 27.25 19.78
C ALA A 616 36.59 27.90 21.18
N GLU A 617 35.76 27.27 22.03
CA GLU A 617 35.68 27.20 23.50
C GLU A 617 34.19 27.35 23.89
N GLN A 618 33.48 26.45 24.56
CA GLN A 618 33.79 25.27 25.35
C GLN A 618 32.53 24.39 25.39
N LEU A 619 32.73 23.08 25.39
CA LEU A 619 31.77 22.13 25.94
C LEU A 619 31.99 22.06 27.46
N ASP A 620 30.87 21.91 28.16
CA ASP A 620 30.69 21.26 29.46
C ASP A 620 30.56 22.11 30.75
N GLU A 621 29.75 21.54 31.65
CA GLU A 621 29.53 21.85 33.08
C GLU A 621 28.31 22.68 33.53
N THR A 622 27.27 21.90 33.88
CA THR A 622 26.55 21.88 35.18
C THR A 622 25.80 23.11 35.74
N LEU A 623 24.48 22.89 35.90
CA LEU A 623 23.63 23.15 37.08
C LEU A 623 23.90 24.36 38.01
N SER A 624 22.88 25.22 37.98
CA SER A 624 22.24 25.88 39.12
C SER A 624 22.68 27.30 39.53
N SER A 625 21.69 28.19 39.42
CA SER A 625 21.34 29.26 40.36
C SER A 625 22.32 30.43 40.58
N LYS A 626 21.93 31.62 40.08
CA LYS A 626 21.64 32.77 40.95
C LYS A 626 20.84 33.87 40.25
N ARG A 627 19.78 34.26 40.97
CA ARG A 627 18.77 35.30 40.72
C ARG A 627 19.37 36.68 40.44
N ARG A 628 18.65 37.47 39.62
CA ARG A 628 18.29 38.86 39.96
C ARG A 628 16.79 39.04 39.78
N ARG A 629 16.18 39.68 40.77
CA ARG A 629 14.79 40.15 40.85
C ARG A 629 14.74 41.61 40.36
N ILE A 630 13.50 42.12 40.29
CA ILE A 630 13.08 43.55 40.33
C ILE A 630 12.98 44.14 38.90
N ASP A 631 11.85 44.66 38.39
CA ASP A 631 10.70 45.30 39.03
C ASP A 631 9.38 45.18 38.23
N ASP A 632 8.28 45.39 38.96
CA ASP A 632 6.91 45.64 38.47
C ASP A 632 6.85 46.88 37.55
N ASP A 633 6.22 46.74 36.39
CA ASP A 633 5.61 47.88 35.70
C ASP A 633 4.17 47.52 35.31
N GLN A 634 3.24 48.12 36.05
CA GLN A 634 1.84 48.22 35.69
C GLN A 634 1.71 49.05 34.41
N TYR A 635 1.17 48.47 33.34
CA TYR A 635 0.63 49.26 32.22
C TYR A 635 -0.88 49.10 32.12
N THR A 636 -1.51 50.22 32.39
CA THR A 636 -2.92 50.59 32.38
C THR A 636 -3.64 50.22 31.07
N LEU A 637 -4.81 49.60 31.20
CA LEU A 637 -5.78 49.46 30.11
C LEU A 637 -6.53 50.78 29.94
N THR A 638 -6.33 51.48 28.83
CA THR A 638 -7.27 52.50 28.36
C THR A 638 -8.32 51.84 27.45
N PRO A 639 -9.62 52.09 27.67
CA PRO A 639 -10.66 51.52 26.83
C PRO A 639 -10.72 52.30 25.51
N ILE A 640 -10.45 51.63 24.40
CA ILE A 640 -10.70 52.18 23.07
C ILE A 640 -12.11 51.77 22.63
N LYS A 641 -12.88 52.78 22.24
CA LYS A 641 -14.27 52.76 21.78
C LYS A 641 -14.44 51.96 20.49
N ASP A 642 -15.56 51.24 20.45
CA ASP A 642 -16.28 50.69 19.30
C ASP A 642 -15.58 50.71 17.94
N ILE A 643 -15.03 49.55 17.58
CA ILE A 643 -14.76 49.19 16.18
C ILE A 643 -15.58 47.92 15.87
N SER A 644 -16.39 48.00 14.82
CA SER A 644 -17.37 47.02 14.39
C SER A 644 -16.79 45.60 14.23
N TYR A 645 -17.31 44.66 15.02
CA TYR A 645 -17.01 43.23 14.95
C TYR A 645 -17.43 42.62 13.61
N SER A 646 -16.51 41.93 12.90
CA SER A 646 -16.92 40.89 11.95
C SER A 646 -17.19 39.59 12.73
N LYS A 647 -18.45 39.16 12.75
CA LYS A 647 -18.98 37.97 13.44
C LYS A 647 -18.58 36.63 12.78
N GLU A 648 -17.32 36.40 12.41
CA GLU A 648 -16.97 35.21 11.60
C GLU A 648 -16.05 34.17 12.26
N LYS A 649 -15.30 34.48 13.33
CA LYS A 649 -14.39 33.52 13.97
C LYS A 649 -14.51 33.49 15.50
N ILE A 650 -14.52 32.28 16.06
CA ILE A 650 -14.46 32.01 17.52
C ILE A 650 -13.03 31.58 17.87
N TYR A 651 -12.45 32.09 18.95
CA TYR A 651 -11.07 31.78 19.34
C TYR A 651 -11.03 30.96 20.63
N PHE A 652 -10.15 29.96 20.67
CA PHE A 652 -9.96 29.06 21.81
C PHE A 652 -8.50 29.00 22.24
N GLN A 653 -8.27 28.82 23.54
CA GLN A 653 -7.04 28.25 24.08
C GLN A 653 -7.32 26.84 24.61
N VAL A 654 -6.43 25.91 24.29
CA VAL A 654 -6.54 24.51 24.69
C VAL A 654 -5.37 24.19 25.62
N ILE A 655 -5.69 23.89 26.87
CA ILE A 655 -4.71 23.69 27.95
C ILE A 655 -4.48 22.21 28.23
N TYR A 656 -5.47 21.36 27.95
CA TYR A 656 -5.43 19.94 28.28
C TYR A 656 -5.54 19.08 27.03
N ARG A 657 -4.72 18.02 26.96
CA ARG A 657 -4.69 17.03 25.88
C ARG A 657 -5.88 16.06 25.97
N THR A 658 -7.10 16.59 26.00
CA THR A 658 -8.32 15.81 26.18
C THR A 658 -8.58 14.84 25.02
N TRP A 659 -7.92 14.98 23.86
CA TRP A 659 -8.05 14.06 22.73
C TRP A 659 -7.21 12.78 22.83
N GLN A 660 -6.23 12.71 23.75
CA GLN A 660 -5.34 11.56 23.91
C GLN A 660 -5.81 10.63 25.04
N ASP A 661 -5.39 9.37 24.98
CA ASP A 661 -5.61 8.32 26.01
C ASP A 661 -7.06 8.05 26.51
N ARG A 662 -8.07 8.67 25.92
CA ARG A 662 -9.51 8.51 26.26
C ARG A 662 -9.98 7.05 26.28
N ARG A 663 -9.40 6.17 25.44
CA ARG A 663 -9.85 4.78 25.25
C ARG A 663 -9.66 3.90 26.49
N LYS A 664 -8.57 4.10 27.24
CA LYS A 664 -8.30 3.34 28.47
C LYS A 664 -9.30 3.73 29.55
N LEU A 665 -9.52 5.04 29.71
CA LEU A 665 -10.42 5.61 30.71
C LEU A 665 -11.89 5.25 30.44
N LYS A 666 -12.29 5.28 29.16
CA LYS A 666 -13.62 4.88 28.71
C LYS A 666 -13.99 3.46 29.14
N ARG A 667 -13.07 2.49 28.96
CA ARG A 667 -13.31 1.09 29.38
C ARG A 667 -13.52 0.96 30.88
N HIS A 668 -12.83 1.76 31.68
CA HIS A 668 -12.97 1.75 33.13
C HIS A 668 -14.34 2.32 33.55
N ILE A 669 -14.72 3.46 32.98
CA ILE A 669 -16.00 4.12 33.26
C ILE A 669 -17.19 3.29 32.78
N ASP A 670 -17.09 2.65 31.61
CA ASP A 670 -18.15 1.77 31.07
C ASP A 670 -18.39 0.54 31.98
N ASN A 671 -17.36 0.09 32.71
CA ASN A 671 -17.49 -1.00 33.68
C ASN A 671 -18.14 -0.55 35.00
N GLU A 672 -17.89 0.70 35.43
CA GLU A 672 -18.42 1.25 36.69
C GLU A 672 -19.86 1.77 36.54
N ASN A 673 -20.23 2.35 35.39
CA ASN A 673 -21.51 3.01 35.17
C ASN A 673 -22.16 2.59 33.84
N LYS A 674 -22.89 1.46 33.85
CA LYS A 674 -23.48 0.88 32.62
C LYS A 674 -24.58 1.70 31.95
N ASN A 675 -25.18 2.69 32.64
CA ASN A 675 -26.31 3.49 32.16
C ASN A 675 -26.01 5.00 32.04
N ILE A 676 -24.73 5.40 32.01
CA ILE A 676 -24.36 6.82 31.86
C ILE A 676 -24.62 7.32 30.43
N SER A 677 -25.11 8.57 30.29
CA SER A 677 -25.30 9.16 28.96
C SER A 677 -23.95 9.34 28.24
N ILE A 678 -23.97 9.38 26.90
CA ILE A 678 -22.75 9.53 26.11
C ILE A 678 -22.04 10.86 26.44
N PHE A 679 -22.81 11.92 26.67
CA PHE A 679 -22.29 13.23 27.06
C PHE A 679 -21.66 13.21 28.44
N ASP A 680 -22.39 12.72 29.46
CA ASP A 680 -21.89 12.66 30.83
C ASP A 680 -20.63 11.81 30.94
N ARG A 681 -20.57 10.71 30.17
CA ARG A 681 -19.37 9.86 30.09
C ARG A 681 -18.19 10.60 29.50
N GLU A 682 -18.36 11.27 28.37
CA GLU A 682 -17.26 11.96 27.71
C GLU A 682 -16.79 13.19 28.51
N THR A 683 -17.71 13.87 29.21
CA THR A 683 -17.38 14.93 30.17
C THR A 683 -16.55 14.36 31.33
N LEU A 684 -17.00 13.25 31.94
CA LEU A 684 -16.27 12.60 33.02
C LEU A 684 -14.86 12.14 32.60
N ILE A 685 -14.71 11.63 31.37
CA ILE A 685 -13.40 11.28 30.81
C ILE A 685 -12.50 12.52 30.77
N SER A 686 -12.98 13.64 30.22
CA SER A 686 -12.18 14.86 30.13
C SER A 686 -11.84 15.44 31.49
N SER A 687 -12.75 15.38 32.47
CA SER A 687 -12.47 15.79 33.85
C SER A 687 -11.37 14.95 34.49
N LYS A 688 -11.41 13.62 34.34
CA LYS A 688 -10.34 12.74 34.85
C LYS A 688 -9.00 12.97 34.12
N LEU A 689 -9.01 13.28 32.82
CA LEU A 689 -7.79 13.65 32.08
C LEU A 689 -7.23 14.99 32.53
N LYS A 690 -8.08 15.95 32.91
CA LYS A 690 -7.65 17.24 33.48
C LYS A 690 -6.90 17.09 34.81
N GLU A 691 -7.26 16.08 35.62
CA GLU A 691 -6.62 15.78 36.90
C GLU A 691 -5.23 15.14 36.75
N ASP A 692 -4.93 14.52 35.59
CA ASP A 692 -3.61 13.97 35.30
C ASP A 692 -2.67 15.07 34.76
N ASN A 693 -1.67 15.44 35.57
CA ASN A 693 -0.69 16.46 35.21
C ASN A 693 0.05 16.17 33.89
N ASN A 694 0.16 14.91 33.46
CA ASN A 694 0.76 14.58 32.17
C ASN A 694 -0.06 15.10 30.98
N HIS A 695 -1.36 15.33 31.14
CA HIS A 695 -2.23 15.81 30.07
C HIS A 695 -2.29 17.33 29.99
N ARG A 696 -1.73 18.05 30.96
CA ARG A 696 -1.63 19.51 30.91
C ARG A 696 -0.51 19.94 29.95
N LEU A 697 -0.82 20.88 29.08
CA LEU A 697 0.17 21.52 28.20
C LEU A 697 0.89 22.64 28.96
N GLU A 698 2.22 22.66 28.85
CA GLU A 698 3.04 23.75 29.39
C GLU A 698 2.75 25.07 28.67
N ILE A 699 2.51 25.00 27.36
CA ILE A 699 2.10 26.12 26.50
C ILE A 699 0.75 25.77 25.85
N PRO A 700 -0.31 26.59 26.02
CA PRO A 700 -1.62 26.31 25.42
C PRO A 700 -1.59 26.35 23.89
N ILE A 701 -2.41 25.53 23.24
CA ILE A 701 -2.67 25.63 21.80
C ILE A 701 -3.73 26.70 21.56
N TYR A 702 -3.45 27.67 20.70
CA TYR A 702 -4.40 28.73 20.35
C TYR A 702 -5.01 28.46 18.97
N LEU A 703 -6.33 28.42 18.90
CA LEU A 703 -7.08 28.08 17.69
C LEU A 703 -8.10 29.17 17.36
N SER A 704 -8.41 29.35 16.08
CA SER A 704 -9.64 29.99 15.64
C SER A 704 -10.54 28.96 14.95
N MET A 705 -11.84 29.15 15.03
CA MET A 705 -12.87 28.29 14.46
C MET A 705 -13.85 29.13 13.65
N GLU A 706 -14.15 28.67 12.44
CA GLU A 706 -15.12 29.26 11.52
C GLU A 706 -16.08 28.17 11.05
N ILE A 707 -17.40 28.42 11.10
CA ILE A 707 -18.43 27.46 10.68
C ILE A 707 -19.15 28.00 9.44
N LYS A 708 -19.15 27.24 8.33
CA LYS A 708 -19.82 27.59 7.07
C LYS A 708 -20.83 26.53 6.66
N PHE A 709 -22.03 26.96 6.28
CA PHE A 709 -23.04 26.09 5.69
C PHE A 709 -22.98 26.22 4.17
N VAL A 710 -22.88 25.08 3.48
CA VAL A 710 -22.82 25.02 2.02
C VAL A 710 -24.16 24.48 1.52
N PRO A 711 -24.97 25.28 0.80
CA PRO A 711 -26.19 24.79 0.16
C PRO A 711 -25.83 23.81 -0.96
N THR A 712 -26.54 22.69 -1.03
CA THR A 712 -26.36 21.62 -2.03
C THR A 712 -27.65 21.43 -2.83
N THR A 713 -27.53 20.98 -4.07
CA THR A 713 -28.66 20.80 -5.00
C THR A 713 -29.50 19.55 -4.72
N ASN A 714 -29.01 18.66 -3.85
CA ASN A 714 -29.72 17.47 -3.36
C ASN A 714 -29.95 17.71 -1.87
N ASP A 715 -31.18 17.52 -1.36
CA ASP A 715 -31.76 17.89 -0.04
C ASP A 715 -30.93 17.74 1.27
N ASN A 716 -29.66 17.35 1.23
CA ASN A 716 -28.72 17.23 2.35
C ASN A 716 -27.79 18.44 2.46
N ASN A 717 -28.06 19.35 3.40
CA ASN A 717 -27.16 20.47 3.72
C ASN A 717 -25.78 19.98 4.22
N LYS A 718 -24.69 20.64 3.79
CA LYS A 718 -23.34 20.40 4.32
C LYS A 718 -22.90 21.53 5.25
N ALA A 719 -22.18 21.19 6.32
CA ALA A 719 -21.51 22.16 7.20
C ALA A 719 -20.00 21.90 7.24
N HIS A 720 -19.21 22.96 7.09
CA HIS A 720 -17.75 22.94 7.17
C HIS A 720 -17.32 23.66 8.45
N ILE A 721 -16.56 22.98 9.31
CA ILE A 721 -15.94 23.57 10.49
C ILE A 721 -14.45 23.71 10.18
N ARG A 722 -13.98 24.94 9.99
CA ARG A 722 -12.57 25.26 9.75
C ARG A 722 -11.90 25.67 11.04
N LEU A 723 -10.89 24.93 11.46
CA LEU A 723 -10.04 25.22 12.62
C LEU A 723 -8.69 25.73 12.12
N GLU A 724 -8.16 26.80 12.71
CA GLU A 724 -6.90 27.39 12.31
C GLU A 724 -6.01 27.68 13.52
N LEU A 725 -4.84 27.06 13.57
CA LEU A 725 -3.79 27.27 14.55
C LEU A 725 -3.26 28.72 14.46
N GLN A 726 -3.29 29.41 15.59
CA GLN A 726 -2.91 30.83 15.71
C GLN A 726 -1.45 31.02 16.16
N THR A 727 -0.73 29.93 16.43
CA THR A 727 0.67 29.91 16.86
C THR A 727 1.53 29.04 15.94
N ASN A 728 2.82 29.34 15.86
CA ASN A 728 3.77 28.53 15.07
C ASN A 728 4.21 27.26 15.80
N GLU A 729 3.99 27.20 17.12
CA GLU A 729 4.28 26.05 17.98
C GLU A 729 3.10 25.06 18.00
N HIS A 730 3.37 23.81 18.36
CA HIS A 730 2.38 22.73 18.51
C HIS A 730 1.70 22.21 17.23
N HIS A 731 2.31 22.39 16.05
CA HIS A 731 1.75 21.90 14.78
C HIS A 731 1.41 20.40 14.81
N GLN A 732 2.29 19.54 15.35
CA GLN A 732 2.02 18.11 15.46
C GLN A 732 0.83 17.79 16.38
N LEU A 733 0.74 18.48 17.53
CA LEU A 733 -0.39 18.32 18.45
C LEU A 733 -1.69 18.85 17.83
N PHE A 734 -1.63 19.89 16.99
CA PHE A 734 -2.77 20.39 16.23
C PHE A 734 -3.23 19.39 15.16
N VAL A 735 -2.31 18.69 14.48
CA VAL A 735 -2.66 17.61 13.55
C VAL A 735 -3.35 16.45 14.28
N ASP A 736 -2.81 16.03 15.43
CA ASP A 736 -3.41 14.97 16.25
C ASP A 736 -4.82 15.36 16.73
N LEU A 737 -4.97 16.60 17.21
CA LEU A 737 -6.25 17.15 17.62
C LEU A 737 -7.24 17.22 16.45
N SER A 738 -6.79 17.66 15.28
CA SER A 738 -7.62 17.77 14.07
C SER A 738 -8.10 16.39 13.60
N HIS A 739 -7.24 15.38 13.63
CA HIS A 739 -7.61 14.00 13.32
C HIS A 739 -8.63 13.45 14.33
N PHE A 740 -8.44 13.74 15.62
CA PHE A 740 -9.42 13.38 16.64
C PHE A 740 -10.78 14.04 16.38
N LEU A 741 -10.82 15.36 16.15
CA LEU A 741 -12.06 16.10 15.93
C LEU A 741 -12.80 15.63 14.66
N ASN A 742 -12.06 15.26 13.61
CA ASN A 742 -12.62 14.66 12.39
C ASN A 742 -13.46 13.40 12.66
N LEU A 743 -13.07 12.59 13.65
CA LEU A 743 -13.78 11.35 14.00
C LEU A 743 -14.77 11.59 15.15
N TYR A 744 -14.47 12.54 16.03
CA TYR A 744 -15.20 12.76 17.27
C TYR A 744 -16.43 13.65 17.09
N LEU A 745 -16.30 14.78 16.39
CA LEU A 745 -17.42 15.73 16.21
C LEU A 745 -18.62 15.14 15.46
N PRO A 746 -18.46 14.43 14.32
CA PRO A 746 -19.62 13.84 13.63
C PRO A 746 -20.40 12.91 14.55
N LYS A 747 -19.69 12.05 15.29
CA LYS A 747 -20.29 11.07 16.21
C LYS A 747 -21.06 11.74 17.35
N MET A 748 -20.50 12.79 17.96
CA MET A 748 -21.15 13.50 19.07
C MET A 748 -22.38 14.28 18.60
N LEU A 749 -22.32 14.89 17.42
CA LEU A 749 -23.43 15.64 16.83
C LEU A 749 -24.58 14.73 16.35
N GLU A 750 -24.28 13.54 15.82
CA GLU A 750 -25.29 12.52 15.48
C GLU A 750 -25.99 11.97 16.74
N THR A 751 -25.23 11.75 17.82
CA THR A 751 -25.79 11.23 19.07
C THR A 751 -26.78 12.22 19.70
N GLN A 752 -26.51 13.52 19.65
CA GLN A 752 -27.38 14.56 20.20
C GLN A 752 -28.70 14.74 19.43
N SER A 753 -28.81 14.25 18.20
CA SER A 753 -30.01 14.38 17.36
C SER A 753 -30.96 13.17 17.45
N THR A 754 -30.64 12.23 18.33
CA THR A 754 -31.43 11.01 18.65
C THR A 754 -31.91 10.94 20.11
N THR A 755 -31.50 11.89 20.94
CA THR A 755 -31.99 12.17 22.31
C THR A 755 -32.76 13.46 22.32
#